data_AF-A0A8D3C6P9-F1
#
_entry.id   AF-A0A8D3C6P9-F1
#
_cell.length_a   1.000
_cell.length_b   1.000
_cell.length_c   1.000
_cell.angle_alpha   90.00
_cell.angle_beta   90.00
_cell.angle_gamma   90.00
#
_symmetry.space_group_name_H-M   'P 1'
#
loop_
_entity.id
_entity.type
_entity.pdbx_description
1 polymer ?
#
loop_
_entity_poly.entity_id
_entity_poly.type
_entity_poly.pdbx_seq_one_letter_code
_entity_poly.pdbx_strand_id
1 'polypeptide(L)'
;MPSLRDSLESGLDFIEFLGERKSLTSKLQLRDIFNSEFRRREGIKDPTFSKVVYALRRFDRVSTRRGEIHIDVRPQVRVYCDQWRRPRAPQSAAESPAAPSSVASTPVAPVLTPKKKLATEILHKLKVNRKSLTADKGGIEITSDPVASDGAVQLTVDRLRELFVVRFHIVNNGSESIHFTYYTALHRIRCFTLVDERRVNRVCPLFLCAGESYEVVVRYTLNHYGYFPATMYFEFCPEQPGSKPFCIVREMVAAARTPLAMELGPVAPYKPFQVVTYKSLTSCQTHGLCLCLMPRSLFKCTLNMKDYGRRLHLLLHLEEIQMEVDIRKYDLRDQTMTPDQSNKKLLALRVPGVAENRPSVLRGDCLRVSKSEDTVEPITVYNGYVHRVELDSVKLGFAKRLLQTFISNMKFDVEFTINRFSLKLQHRAVDLATKHELKDVLFPSGAALENNAEQKAAVRCIVAGSSKPAPHLVFGPPGTGKTVTLVEAMNQVSRADPSAHILACAPSNSACDLLCERLMVHMDPHQVYRMYASSRDPRSVPKQLLKYCNLDLAQDGFVFPEKEILMKHTIIVTTMITAGRLVSGGIPVGHFTHVFVDEGGQAVEPECIIAIAGLLHPEKGQLVLAGDPKQLGPIVRSRLALQNGLGLSLLERLMRHNDLYQTNADSGQYDTRFVTKLLRNYRSHAAILKIPNELFYENKLQVFADQGDRETYCNWEHLPKKVGCVEEFQGQERKIIMISTVRSSINYVKMDKDFNIGFLSNEKRFNVAVTRARSLLIIVGNPVILNKDSTWENALQQHVDPDWKNEH
;
A
#
# COMPACT_ATOMS: atom_id res chain seq x y z
N MET A 1 26.16 32.86 2.49
CA MET A 1 25.96 33.44 1.14
C MET A 1 24.69 32.84 0.55
N PRO A 2 23.93 33.56 -0.29
CA PRO A 2 22.72 33.01 -0.91
C PRO A 2 23.05 31.80 -1.78
N SER A 3 22.18 30.78 -1.79
CA SER A 3 22.39 29.56 -2.58
C SER A 3 22.19 29.81 -4.08
N LEU A 4 22.65 28.89 -4.93
CA LEU A 4 22.43 28.97 -6.37
C LEU A 4 20.92 29.00 -6.73
N ARG A 5 20.10 28.32 -5.91
CA ARG A 5 18.65 28.29 -6.08
C ARG A 5 17.99 29.62 -5.71
N ASP A 6 18.43 30.24 -4.62
CA ASP A 6 17.94 31.57 -4.21
C ASP A 6 18.34 32.64 -5.23
N SER A 7 19.54 32.51 -5.82
CA SER A 7 20.02 33.40 -6.88
C SER A 7 19.25 33.23 -8.19
N LEU A 8 18.79 32.01 -8.50
CA LEU A 8 17.92 31.74 -9.65
C LEU A 8 16.52 32.33 -9.44
N GLU A 9 15.92 32.13 -8.26
CA GLU A 9 14.58 32.66 -7.96
C GLU A 9 14.57 34.20 -8.01
N SER A 10 15.55 34.85 -7.38
CA SER A 10 15.74 36.31 -7.48
C SER A 10 15.93 36.79 -8.93
N GLY A 11 16.56 35.98 -9.78
CA GLY A 11 16.71 36.29 -11.20
C GLY A 11 15.45 36.17 -12.02
N LEU A 12 14.59 35.18 -11.73
CA LEU A 12 13.31 35.03 -12.41
C LEU A 12 12.36 36.17 -12.04
N ASP A 13 12.33 36.55 -10.76
CA ASP A 13 11.57 37.72 -10.28
C ASP A 13 12.07 39.02 -10.93
N PHE A 14 13.39 39.15 -11.13
CA PHE A 14 13.97 40.29 -11.85
C PHE A 14 13.55 40.33 -13.32
N ILE A 15 13.54 39.19 -14.02
CA ILE A 15 13.05 39.12 -15.41
C ILE A 15 11.58 39.52 -15.48
N GLU A 16 10.75 39.10 -14.52
CA GLU A 16 9.34 39.51 -14.44
C GLU A 16 9.20 41.02 -14.18
N PHE A 17 9.97 41.56 -13.24
CA PHE A 17 10.05 42.99 -12.91
C PHE A 17 10.43 43.88 -14.10
N LEU A 18 11.27 43.39 -15.02
CA LEU A 18 11.64 44.15 -16.20
C LEU A 18 10.46 44.41 -17.14
N GLY A 19 9.43 43.54 -17.18
CA GLY A 19 8.25 43.76 -18.02
C GLY A 19 8.61 43.97 -19.50
N GLU A 20 8.26 45.13 -20.06
CA GLU A 20 8.61 45.51 -21.44
C GLU A 20 10.10 45.89 -21.61
N ARG A 21 10.81 46.19 -20.51
CA ARG A 21 12.27 46.44 -20.47
C ARG A 21 13.12 45.17 -20.65
N LYS A 22 12.50 44.01 -20.91
CA LYS A 22 13.18 42.75 -21.25
C LYS A 22 13.98 42.82 -22.55
N SER A 23 13.68 43.79 -23.40
CA SER A 23 14.43 44.07 -24.63
C SER A 23 15.81 44.69 -24.36
N LEU A 24 16.08 45.19 -23.16
CA LEU A 24 17.39 45.73 -22.78
C LEU A 24 18.43 44.59 -22.72
N THR A 25 19.51 44.73 -23.49
CA THR A 25 20.60 43.73 -23.55
C THR A 25 21.89 44.20 -22.88
N SER A 26 22.02 45.49 -22.55
CA SER A 26 23.22 46.04 -21.92
C SER A 26 23.40 45.54 -20.48
N LYS A 27 24.52 44.86 -20.24
CA LYS A 27 24.89 44.33 -18.92
C LYS A 27 25.02 45.43 -17.86
N LEU A 28 25.49 46.61 -18.22
CA LEU A 28 25.65 47.75 -17.30
C LEU A 28 24.28 48.30 -16.90
N GLN A 29 23.40 48.56 -17.88
CA GLN A 29 22.05 49.06 -17.61
C GLN A 29 21.22 48.08 -16.78
N LEU A 30 21.23 46.79 -17.11
CA LEU A 30 20.52 45.77 -16.34
C LEU A 30 21.08 45.63 -14.92
N ARG A 31 22.39 45.79 -14.73
CA ARG A 31 23.02 45.78 -13.40
C ARG A 31 22.60 47.00 -12.58
N ASP A 32 22.50 48.15 -13.21
CA ASP A 32 22.14 49.39 -12.53
C ASP A 32 20.68 49.29 -12.08
N ILE A 33 19.74 48.94 -12.98
CA ILE A 33 18.34 48.66 -12.66
C ILE A 33 18.23 47.61 -11.53
N PHE A 34 19.02 46.53 -11.60
CA PHE A 34 19.00 45.51 -10.55
C PHE A 34 19.40 46.08 -9.18
N ASN A 35 20.43 46.93 -9.11
CA ASN A 35 20.95 47.43 -7.82
C ASN A 35 20.23 48.70 -7.30
N SER A 36 19.64 49.52 -8.18
CA SER A 36 18.93 50.74 -7.82
C SER A 36 17.44 50.50 -7.59
N GLU A 37 16.81 49.65 -8.40
CA GLU A 37 15.34 49.52 -8.44
C GLU A 37 14.83 48.17 -7.90
N PHE A 38 15.65 47.11 -7.95
CA PHE A 38 15.18 45.75 -7.60
C PHE A 38 15.75 45.19 -6.28
N ARG A 39 17.03 45.44 -5.99
CA ARG A 39 17.75 44.89 -4.82
C ARG A 39 17.47 45.69 -3.54
N ARG A 40 17.16 45.01 -2.43
CA ARG A 40 16.88 45.66 -1.13
C ARG A 40 18.17 46.10 -0.44
N ARG A 41 18.16 47.27 0.23
CA ARG A 41 19.33 47.79 0.97
C ARG A 41 19.32 47.50 2.48
N GLU A 42 18.27 46.90 3.04
CA GLU A 42 18.19 46.64 4.48
C GLU A 42 18.27 45.16 4.86
N GLY A 43 19.38 44.78 5.50
CA GLY A 43 19.50 43.65 6.44
C GLY A 43 19.51 42.22 5.91
N ILE A 44 19.03 41.93 4.69
CA ILE A 44 18.96 40.57 4.13
C ILE A 44 20.03 40.38 3.03
N LYS A 45 20.72 39.23 3.03
CA LYS A 45 21.79 38.87 2.08
C LYS A 45 21.24 38.57 0.67
N ASP A 46 20.76 39.59 -0.04
CA ASP A 46 20.35 39.45 -1.45
C ASP A 46 21.56 39.13 -2.36
N PRO A 47 21.37 38.23 -3.36
CA PRO A 47 22.43 37.86 -4.30
C PRO A 47 22.88 39.05 -5.14
N THR A 48 24.18 39.11 -5.45
CA THR A 48 24.70 40.15 -6.34
C THR A 48 24.23 39.91 -7.77
N PHE A 49 24.11 40.96 -8.57
CA PHE A 49 23.71 40.86 -9.99
C PHE A 49 24.51 39.79 -10.76
N SER A 50 25.83 39.70 -10.54
CA SER A 50 26.68 38.68 -11.17
C SER A 50 26.27 37.24 -10.80
N LYS A 51 25.84 37.00 -9.54
CA LYS A 51 25.35 35.68 -9.10
C LYS A 51 23.98 35.36 -9.68
N VAL A 52 23.12 36.37 -9.80
CA VAL A 52 21.80 36.24 -10.44
C VAL A 52 21.95 35.90 -11.92
N VAL A 53 22.79 36.64 -12.66
CA VAL A 53 23.07 36.37 -14.07
C VAL A 53 23.73 35.00 -14.25
N TYR A 54 24.67 34.62 -13.38
CA TYR A 54 25.28 33.29 -13.40
C TYR A 54 24.24 32.18 -13.22
N ALA A 55 23.33 32.34 -12.26
CA ALA A 55 22.25 31.38 -12.04
C ALA A 55 21.31 31.33 -13.25
N LEU A 56 20.84 32.46 -13.77
CA LEU A 56 19.98 32.52 -14.94
C LEU A 56 20.62 31.88 -16.19
N ARG A 57 21.92 32.09 -16.39
CA ARG A 57 22.68 31.49 -17.50
C ARG A 57 22.87 29.98 -17.35
N ARG A 58 23.19 29.51 -16.14
CA ARG A 58 23.31 28.06 -15.84
C ARG A 58 22.00 27.29 -16.07
N PHE A 59 20.90 28.04 -16.12
CA PHE A 59 19.56 27.53 -16.27
C PHE A 59 18.89 28.02 -17.57
N ASP A 60 19.68 28.40 -18.58
CA ASP A 60 19.21 28.73 -19.95
C ASP A 60 18.07 29.76 -20.02
N ARG A 61 18.00 30.68 -19.05
CA ARG A 61 17.02 31.80 -19.06
C ARG A 61 17.58 33.05 -19.71
N VAL A 62 18.90 33.08 -19.88
CA VAL A 62 19.66 34.22 -20.38
C VAL A 62 20.89 33.69 -21.10
N SER A 63 21.15 34.18 -22.31
CA SER A 63 22.38 33.95 -23.04
C SER A 63 23.27 35.19 -23.03
N THR A 64 24.59 35.00 -23.07
CA THR A 64 25.54 36.12 -23.17
C THR A 64 26.21 36.07 -24.53
N ARG A 65 26.02 37.11 -25.36
CA ARG A 65 26.63 37.22 -26.69
C ARG A 65 27.39 38.54 -26.76
N ARG A 66 28.68 38.50 -27.12
CA ARG A 66 29.54 39.70 -27.27
C ARG A 66 29.50 40.68 -26.08
N GLY A 67 29.33 40.18 -24.85
CA GLY A 67 29.27 40.99 -23.63
C GLY A 67 27.88 41.50 -23.23
N GLU A 68 26.88 41.34 -24.10
CA GLU A 68 25.47 41.65 -23.86
C GLU A 68 24.70 40.44 -23.30
N ILE A 69 23.64 40.72 -22.54
CA ILE A 69 22.78 39.77 -21.83
C ILE A 69 21.45 39.71 -22.57
N HIS A 70 21.20 38.64 -23.32
CA HIS A 70 19.93 38.40 -23.98
C HIS A 70 19.06 37.51 -23.11
N ILE A 71 17.86 37.98 -22.74
CA ILE A 71 16.88 37.16 -22.03
C ILE A 71 16.23 36.21 -23.05
N ASP A 72 16.54 34.92 -22.95
CA ASP A 72 16.06 33.93 -23.92
C ASP A 72 14.57 33.63 -23.66
N VAL A 73 13.69 34.22 -24.47
CA VAL A 73 12.24 33.93 -24.45
C VAL A 73 11.96 32.65 -25.25
N ARG A 74 12.57 31.53 -24.85
CA ARG A 74 12.04 30.20 -25.20
C ARG A 74 11.30 29.68 -23.98
N PRO A 75 10.04 29.21 -24.10
CA PRO A 75 9.31 28.64 -22.98
C PRO A 75 9.92 27.27 -22.66
N GLN A 76 11.05 27.25 -21.94
CA GLN A 76 11.49 26.06 -21.25
C GLN A 76 10.46 25.75 -20.17
N VAL A 77 9.63 24.78 -20.52
CA VAL A 77 8.83 23.90 -19.69
C VAL A 77 9.72 23.40 -18.54
N ARG A 78 9.61 24.03 -17.37
CA ARG A 78 10.15 23.49 -16.10
C ARG A 78 9.05 23.26 -15.09
N VAL A 79 8.88 22.00 -14.71
CA VAL A 79 7.97 21.58 -13.64
C VAL A 79 8.69 21.86 -12.34
N TYR A 80 8.18 22.81 -11.56
CA TYR A 80 8.53 22.86 -10.15
C TYR A 80 7.64 21.84 -9.44
N CYS A 81 8.24 20.71 -9.08
CA CYS A 81 7.70 19.81 -8.06
C CYS A 81 7.42 20.59 -6.78
N ASP A 82 6.29 20.26 -6.16
CA ASP A 82 5.75 20.91 -4.97
C ASP A 82 6.77 21.08 -3.85
N GLN A 83 6.77 22.30 -3.32
CA GLN A 83 7.25 22.62 -1.99
C GLN A 83 6.24 22.13 -0.96
N TRP A 84 6.53 21.01 -0.30
CA TRP A 84 6.15 20.83 1.10
C TRP A 84 7.36 20.28 1.87
N ARG A 85 7.79 21.06 2.86
CA ARG A 85 9.00 20.85 3.68
C ARG A 85 8.92 19.61 4.57
N ARG A 86 10.12 19.10 4.91
CA ARG A 86 10.43 18.18 6.02
C ARG A 86 10.00 18.75 7.38
N PRO A 87 9.55 17.94 8.35
CA PRO A 87 9.55 18.35 9.76
C PRO A 87 11.00 18.45 10.25
N ARG A 88 11.36 19.59 10.88
CA ARG A 88 12.49 19.64 11.82
C ARG A 88 11.96 19.22 13.20
N ALA A 89 12.79 18.50 13.94
CA ALA A 89 12.53 18.11 15.33
C ALA A 89 12.23 19.33 16.22
N PRO A 90 11.46 19.17 17.31
CA PRO A 90 11.23 20.25 18.25
C PRO A 90 12.57 20.65 18.90
N GLN A 91 12.99 21.91 18.71
CA GLN A 91 13.97 22.54 19.57
C GLN A 91 13.20 23.15 20.76
N SER A 92 13.68 22.82 21.95
CA SER A 92 13.20 23.31 23.24
C SER A 92 13.09 24.83 23.25
N ALA A 93 11.97 25.34 23.77
CA ALA A 93 11.78 26.75 24.08
C ALA A 93 12.84 27.18 25.11
N ALA A 94 13.67 28.14 24.73
CA ALA A 94 14.44 28.96 25.65
C ALA A 94 13.80 30.35 25.65
N GLU A 95 13.30 30.77 26.81
CA GLU A 95 12.83 32.11 27.08
C GLU A 95 13.99 33.12 26.99
N SER A 96 13.74 34.29 26.41
CA SER A 96 14.56 35.50 26.62
C SER A 96 13.75 36.76 26.28
N PRO A 97 13.99 37.89 26.96
CA PRO A 97 12.95 38.82 27.38
C PRO A 97 12.68 39.99 26.42
N ALA A 98 11.53 40.63 26.64
CA ALA A 98 11.04 41.82 25.95
C ALA A 98 11.82 43.09 26.32
N ALA A 99 12.04 43.98 25.35
CA ALA A 99 12.33 45.42 25.52
C ALA A 99 12.09 46.17 24.17
N PRO A 100 11.95 47.50 24.13
CA PRO A 100 10.69 48.17 23.88
C PRO A 100 10.58 48.89 22.52
N SER A 101 9.35 49.30 22.23
CA SER A 101 8.88 50.10 21.11
C SER A 101 9.61 51.43 20.91
N SER A 102 9.97 51.74 19.66
CA SER A 102 10.07 53.12 19.18
C SER A 102 9.51 53.23 17.75
N VAL A 103 8.67 54.24 17.56
CA VAL A 103 7.97 54.59 16.33
C VAL A 103 8.88 55.48 15.49
N ALA A 104 9.08 55.15 14.22
CA ALA A 104 9.49 56.10 13.20
C ALA A 104 8.82 55.73 11.86
N SER A 105 7.94 56.61 11.42
CA SER A 105 7.20 56.56 10.16
C SER A 105 8.12 56.86 8.97
N THR A 106 8.18 55.95 8.01
CA THR A 106 8.66 56.22 6.64
C THR A 106 7.73 55.55 5.63
N PRO A 107 7.47 56.17 4.47
CA PRO A 107 6.48 55.67 3.51
C PRO A 107 6.96 54.36 2.88
N VAL A 108 6.23 53.27 3.14
CA VAL A 108 6.55 51.94 2.64
C VAL A 108 6.18 51.86 1.15
N ALA A 109 7.18 51.85 0.28
CA ALA A 109 7.01 51.34 -1.08
C ALA A 109 6.53 49.88 -1.02
N PRO A 110 5.56 49.44 -1.84
CA PRO A 110 4.93 48.13 -1.68
C PRO A 110 5.95 47.01 -1.87
N VAL A 111 6.24 46.29 -0.78
CA VAL A 111 7.16 45.15 -0.77
C VAL A 111 6.55 44.00 -1.58
N LEU A 112 7.09 43.74 -2.77
CA LEU A 112 6.74 42.57 -3.59
C LEU A 112 7.00 41.28 -2.79
N THR A 113 5.93 40.58 -2.44
CA THR A 113 5.99 39.25 -1.83
C THR A 113 6.18 38.23 -2.96
N PRO A 114 7.21 37.36 -2.93
CA PRO A 114 7.41 36.37 -3.99
C PRO A 114 6.17 35.48 -4.16
N LYS A 115 5.67 35.31 -5.39
CA LYS A 115 4.42 34.59 -5.73
C LYS A 115 4.31 33.21 -5.08
N LYS A 116 5.44 32.51 -4.93
CA LYS A 116 5.53 31.19 -4.32
C LYS A 116 5.26 31.19 -2.81
N LYS A 117 5.72 32.23 -2.11
CA LYS A 117 5.48 32.44 -0.68
C LYS A 117 4.01 32.79 -0.44
N LEU A 118 3.46 33.69 -1.27
CA LEU A 118 2.03 34.02 -1.28
C LEU A 118 1.16 32.77 -1.50
N ALA A 119 1.46 31.97 -2.53
CA ALA A 119 0.73 30.73 -2.81
C ALA A 119 0.76 29.77 -1.62
N THR A 120 1.92 29.55 -1.00
CA THR A 120 2.05 28.66 0.16
C THR A 120 1.19 29.13 1.34
N GLU A 121 1.21 30.43 1.65
CA GLU A 121 0.46 31.01 2.76
C GLU A 121 -1.06 30.95 2.53
N ILE A 122 -1.52 31.32 1.33
CA ILE A 122 -2.96 31.35 1.01
C ILE A 122 -3.52 29.92 0.91
N LEU A 123 -2.80 28.98 0.29
CA LEU A 123 -3.23 27.57 0.22
C LEU A 123 -3.28 26.90 1.59
N HIS A 124 -2.41 27.29 2.52
CA HIS A 124 -2.51 26.85 3.91
C HIS A 124 -3.76 27.41 4.58
N LYS A 125 -4.04 28.71 4.43
CA LYS A 125 -5.24 29.33 5.01
C LYS A 125 -6.54 28.76 4.42
N LEU A 126 -6.58 28.40 3.14
CA LEU A 126 -7.74 27.74 2.52
C LEU A 126 -8.11 26.40 3.16
N LYS A 127 -7.13 25.66 3.72
CA LYS A 127 -7.41 24.40 4.44
C LYS A 127 -8.09 24.61 5.79
N VAL A 128 -7.83 25.75 6.43
CA VAL A 128 -8.32 26.06 7.79
C VAL A 128 -9.59 26.90 7.74
N ASN A 129 -9.68 27.86 6.82
CA ASN A 129 -10.75 28.86 6.77
C ASN A 129 -11.25 29.11 5.34
N ARG A 130 -11.68 28.02 4.67
CA ARG A 130 -12.12 28.01 3.26
C ARG A 130 -13.24 29.00 2.97
N LYS A 131 -14.28 29.01 3.80
CA LYS A 131 -15.49 29.85 3.59
C LYS A 131 -15.15 31.35 3.59
N SER A 132 -14.26 31.80 4.48
CA SER A 132 -13.88 33.21 4.57
C SER A 132 -13.05 33.72 3.38
N LEU A 133 -12.25 32.86 2.75
CA LEU A 133 -11.41 33.23 1.61
C LEU A 133 -12.16 33.18 0.27
N THR A 134 -13.21 32.36 0.18
CA THR A 134 -14.03 32.20 -1.02
C THR A 134 -15.27 33.08 -1.02
N ALA A 135 -15.71 33.59 0.12
CA ALA A 135 -16.83 34.54 0.18
C ALA A 135 -16.46 35.91 -0.42
N ASP A 136 -17.46 36.52 -1.05
CA ASP A 136 -17.46 37.94 -1.41
C ASP A 136 -17.35 38.80 -0.15
N LYS A 137 -16.60 39.91 -0.24
CA LYS A 137 -16.35 40.78 0.91
C LYS A 137 -15.81 42.14 0.48
N GLY A 138 -15.99 43.13 1.36
CA GLY A 138 -15.54 44.50 1.11
C GLY A 138 -16.26 45.18 -0.06
N GLY A 139 -17.54 44.86 -0.27
CA GLY A 139 -18.34 45.39 -1.39
C GLY A 139 -18.03 44.76 -2.76
N ILE A 140 -17.02 43.88 -2.84
CA ILE A 140 -16.64 43.21 -4.09
C ILE A 140 -17.33 41.87 -4.23
N GLU A 141 -18.00 41.70 -5.36
CA GLU A 141 -18.57 40.44 -5.83
C GLU A 141 -17.77 39.92 -7.03
N ILE A 142 -17.37 38.65 -7.00
CA ILE A 142 -16.70 38.01 -8.15
C ILE A 142 -17.59 36.88 -8.69
N THR A 143 -18.23 37.11 -9.83
CA THR A 143 -19.00 36.12 -10.57
C THR A 143 -18.19 35.54 -11.73
N SER A 144 -18.69 34.48 -12.37
CA SER A 144 -18.02 33.85 -13.50
C SER A 144 -18.97 33.35 -14.58
N ASP A 145 -18.48 33.33 -15.81
CA ASP A 145 -19.08 32.61 -16.93
C ASP A 145 -18.08 31.55 -17.44
N PRO A 146 -18.38 30.24 -17.33
CA PRO A 146 -19.62 29.64 -16.78
C PRO A 146 -19.82 29.85 -15.27
N VAL A 147 -21.08 29.75 -14.82
CA VAL A 147 -21.48 29.98 -13.43
C VAL A 147 -20.81 28.98 -12.48
N ALA A 148 -20.26 29.49 -11.38
CA ALA A 148 -19.67 28.66 -10.34
C ALA A 148 -20.73 27.89 -9.54
N SER A 149 -20.51 26.59 -9.32
CA SER A 149 -21.30 25.76 -8.41
C SER A 149 -20.46 25.45 -7.17
N ASP A 150 -20.98 25.72 -5.97
CA ASP A 150 -20.31 25.41 -4.69
C ASP A 150 -18.94 26.11 -4.51
N GLY A 151 -18.80 27.32 -5.08
CA GLY A 151 -17.58 28.13 -5.04
C GLY A 151 -16.48 27.70 -6.02
N ALA A 152 -16.78 26.77 -6.93
CA ALA A 152 -15.87 26.32 -7.99
C ALA A 152 -16.52 26.42 -9.38
N VAL A 153 -15.78 26.93 -10.35
CA VAL A 153 -16.17 26.87 -11.77
C VAL A 153 -15.80 25.49 -12.30
N GLN A 154 -16.76 24.61 -12.52
CA GLN A 154 -16.50 23.27 -13.04
C GLN A 154 -16.82 23.18 -14.54
N LEU A 155 -15.86 22.65 -15.30
CA LEU A 155 -15.91 22.59 -16.76
C LEU A 155 -15.64 21.17 -17.22
N THR A 156 -16.45 20.68 -18.13
CA THR A 156 -16.20 19.42 -18.84
C THR A 156 -15.64 19.76 -20.22
N VAL A 157 -14.49 19.17 -20.55
CA VAL A 157 -13.83 19.39 -21.84
C VAL A 157 -13.97 18.13 -22.68
N ASP A 158 -14.82 18.20 -23.69
CA ASP A 158 -15.17 17.05 -24.54
C ASP A 158 -14.08 16.74 -25.57
N ARG A 159 -13.30 17.75 -25.99
CA ARG A 159 -12.24 17.62 -26.99
C ARG A 159 -10.97 18.34 -26.56
N LEU A 160 -9.84 17.65 -26.67
CA LEU A 160 -8.52 18.23 -26.42
C LEU A 160 -8.16 19.25 -27.50
N ARG A 161 -7.29 20.20 -27.15
CA ARG A 161 -6.78 21.29 -27.98
C ARG A 161 -7.82 22.34 -28.42
N GLU A 162 -9.06 22.21 -27.97
CA GLU A 162 -10.03 23.28 -28.09
C GLU A 162 -9.76 24.36 -27.03
N LEU A 163 -9.85 25.63 -27.46
CA LEU A 163 -9.74 26.78 -26.57
C LEU A 163 -11.07 26.96 -25.85
N PHE A 164 -11.03 26.93 -24.53
CA PHE A 164 -12.17 27.33 -23.71
C PHE A 164 -11.82 28.55 -22.86
N VAL A 165 -12.87 29.31 -22.49
CA VAL A 165 -12.74 30.62 -21.87
C VAL A 165 -13.60 30.66 -20.61
N VAL A 166 -13.01 31.10 -19.51
CA VAL A 166 -13.74 31.46 -18.28
C VAL A 166 -13.58 32.94 -18.06
N ARG A 167 -14.68 33.68 -17.94
CA ARG A 167 -14.66 35.11 -17.64
C ARG A 167 -14.99 35.29 -16.18
N PHE A 168 -14.12 35.95 -15.43
CA PHE A 168 -14.42 36.41 -14.08
C PHE A 168 -14.85 37.88 -14.16
N HIS A 169 -16.04 38.18 -13.65
CA HIS A 169 -16.54 39.54 -13.54
C HIS A 169 -16.38 40.00 -12.10
N ILE A 170 -15.58 41.05 -11.92
CA ILE A 170 -15.30 41.66 -10.63
C ILE A 170 -16.16 42.92 -10.55
N VAL A 171 -17.16 42.92 -9.69
CA VAL A 171 -18.15 44.00 -9.56
C VAL A 171 -17.99 44.67 -8.20
N ASN A 172 -17.88 46.00 -8.18
CA ASN A 172 -17.91 46.77 -6.94
C ASN A 172 -19.36 47.17 -6.61
N ASN A 173 -20.04 46.37 -5.79
CA ASN A 173 -21.38 46.66 -5.27
C ASN A 173 -21.34 47.48 -3.96
N GLY A 174 -20.15 47.91 -3.53
CA GLY A 174 -19.98 48.79 -2.37
C GLY A 174 -20.32 50.24 -2.66
N SER A 175 -20.45 51.04 -1.60
CA SER A 175 -20.66 52.49 -1.68
C SER A 175 -19.37 53.30 -1.85
N GLU A 176 -18.20 52.65 -1.73
CA GLU A 176 -16.88 53.29 -1.78
C GLU A 176 -16.05 52.75 -2.95
N SER A 177 -15.14 53.58 -3.46
CA SER A 177 -14.13 53.21 -4.45
C SER A 177 -13.07 52.27 -3.86
N ILE A 178 -12.55 51.38 -4.70
CA ILE A 178 -11.54 50.40 -4.29
C ILE A 178 -10.50 50.16 -5.39
N HIS A 179 -9.27 49.89 -4.98
CA HIS A 179 -8.23 49.46 -5.91
C HIS A 179 -8.21 47.95 -6.04
N PHE A 180 -8.38 47.45 -7.26
CA PHE A 180 -8.01 46.09 -7.63
C PHE A 180 -6.51 46.08 -7.92
N THR A 181 -5.71 45.48 -7.03
CA THR A 181 -4.26 45.69 -6.99
C THR A 181 -3.46 44.55 -7.60
N TYR A 182 -3.95 43.31 -7.53
CA TYR A 182 -3.19 42.16 -8.02
C TYR A 182 -4.10 40.96 -8.23
N TYR A 183 -3.78 40.16 -9.24
CA TYR A 183 -4.42 38.87 -9.38
C TYR A 183 -3.46 37.84 -9.97
N THR A 184 -3.64 36.58 -9.60
CA THR A 184 -2.82 35.49 -10.13
C THR A 184 -3.44 34.14 -9.87
N ALA A 185 -3.05 33.14 -10.65
CA ALA A 185 -3.27 31.74 -10.27
C ALA A 185 -2.16 31.29 -9.31
N LEU A 186 -2.56 30.76 -8.15
CA LEU A 186 -1.63 30.35 -7.09
C LEU A 186 -0.83 29.08 -7.44
N HIS A 187 -1.36 28.25 -8.34
CA HIS A 187 -0.65 27.10 -8.91
C HIS A 187 -0.29 27.37 -10.37
N ARG A 188 0.92 26.98 -10.79
CA ARG A 188 1.33 27.08 -12.19
C ARG A 188 0.73 25.91 -12.96
N ILE A 189 -0.24 26.18 -13.83
CA ILE A 189 -0.76 25.20 -14.78
C ILE A 189 -0.48 25.73 -16.18
N ARG A 190 0.20 24.92 -17.01
CA ARG A 190 0.71 25.35 -18.31
C ARG A 190 -0.36 25.50 -19.39
N CYS A 191 -1.59 25.09 -19.08
CA CYS A 191 -2.70 25.07 -20.03
C CYS A 191 -3.64 26.27 -19.91
N PHE A 192 -3.35 27.28 -19.08
CA PHE A 192 -4.15 28.51 -19.09
C PHE A 192 -3.32 29.80 -19.20
N THR A 193 -3.95 30.83 -19.75
CA THR A 193 -3.42 32.19 -19.91
C THR A 193 -4.42 33.17 -19.30
N LEU A 194 -3.91 34.11 -18.52
CA LEU A 194 -4.71 35.21 -17.96
C LEU A 194 -4.62 36.41 -18.90
N VAL A 195 -5.77 36.99 -19.22
CA VAL A 195 -5.90 38.14 -20.11
C VAL A 195 -6.86 39.14 -19.48
N ASP A 196 -6.41 40.37 -19.33
CA ASP A 196 -7.22 41.51 -18.93
C ASP A 196 -6.77 42.75 -19.71
N GLU A 197 -7.68 43.69 -19.96
CA GLU A 197 -7.42 44.83 -20.87
C GLU A 197 -6.39 45.82 -20.31
N ARG A 198 -6.43 46.07 -19.01
CA ARG A 198 -5.62 47.09 -18.30
C ARG A 198 -4.38 46.54 -17.60
N ARG A 199 -4.10 45.24 -17.73
CA ARG A 199 -2.94 44.51 -17.17
C ARG A 199 -2.72 44.78 -15.68
N VAL A 200 -3.79 44.63 -14.89
CA VAL A 200 -3.79 44.97 -13.46
C VAL A 200 -2.69 44.25 -12.70
N ASN A 201 -1.84 45.00 -12.01
CA ASN A 201 -0.77 44.46 -11.17
C ASN A 201 -0.38 45.46 -10.08
N ARG A 202 0.49 45.05 -9.15
CA ARG A 202 0.82 45.88 -7.97
C ARG A 202 1.50 47.23 -8.31
N VAL A 203 2.01 47.37 -9.53
CA VAL A 203 2.59 48.62 -10.06
C VAL A 203 1.53 49.46 -10.80
N CYS A 204 0.51 48.80 -11.37
CA CYS A 204 -0.60 49.43 -12.09
C CYS A 204 -1.95 48.90 -11.54
N PRO A 205 -2.37 49.35 -10.34
CA PRO A 205 -3.64 48.96 -9.76
C PRO A 205 -4.80 49.62 -10.53
N LEU A 206 -5.90 48.89 -10.70
CA LEU A 206 -7.12 49.42 -11.31
C LEU A 206 -8.00 50.06 -10.23
N PHE A 207 -8.39 51.31 -10.46
CA PHE A 207 -9.41 51.98 -9.65
C PHE A 207 -10.80 51.56 -10.12
N LEU A 208 -11.64 51.10 -9.19
CA LEU A 208 -13.02 50.68 -9.44
C LEU A 208 -13.98 51.52 -8.59
N CYS A 209 -14.81 52.32 -9.23
CA CYS A 209 -15.86 53.10 -8.58
C CYS A 209 -17.04 52.20 -8.17
N ALA A 210 -17.91 52.72 -7.31
CA ALA A 210 -19.16 52.05 -6.95
C ALA A 210 -20.01 51.79 -8.21
N GLY A 211 -20.47 50.56 -8.39
CA GLY A 211 -21.25 50.09 -9.53
C GLY A 211 -20.43 49.70 -10.77
N GLU A 212 -19.10 49.89 -10.78
CA GLU A 212 -18.26 49.49 -11.91
C GLU A 212 -17.92 48.00 -11.88
N SER A 213 -17.75 47.42 -13.07
CA SER A 213 -17.35 46.03 -13.26
C SER A 213 -16.10 45.92 -14.13
N TYR A 214 -15.26 44.93 -13.85
CA TYR A 214 -14.07 44.63 -14.64
C TYR A 214 -13.94 43.14 -14.94
N GLU A 215 -13.47 42.80 -16.14
CA GLU A 215 -13.37 41.42 -16.61
C GLU A 215 -11.91 40.92 -16.57
N VAL A 216 -11.72 39.74 -15.97
CA VAL A 216 -10.49 38.96 -16.08
C VAL A 216 -10.78 37.65 -16.79
N VAL A 217 -10.15 37.44 -17.94
CA VAL A 217 -10.38 36.28 -18.81
C VAL A 217 -9.31 35.22 -18.58
N VAL A 218 -9.76 34.00 -18.31
CA VAL A 218 -8.92 32.80 -18.26
C VAL A 218 -9.14 32.00 -19.54
N ARG A 219 -8.12 31.94 -20.39
CA ARG A 219 -8.09 31.13 -21.60
C ARG A 219 -7.42 29.81 -21.30
N TYR A 220 -7.99 28.70 -21.75
CA TYR A 220 -7.53 27.37 -21.38
C TYR A 220 -7.47 26.46 -22.61
N THR A 221 -6.38 25.72 -22.76
CA THR A 221 -6.18 24.75 -23.85
C THR A 221 -5.59 23.47 -23.27
N LEU A 222 -6.38 22.40 -23.23
CA LEU A 222 -5.97 21.13 -22.67
C LEU A 222 -5.36 20.21 -23.73
N ASN A 223 -4.15 19.73 -23.48
CA ASN A 223 -3.48 18.77 -24.36
C ASN A 223 -3.66 17.31 -23.94
N HIS A 224 -4.24 17.06 -22.76
CA HIS A 224 -4.39 15.71 -22.19
C HIS A 224 -5.72 15.54 -21.45
N TYR A 225 -6.26 14.32 -21.42
CA TYR A 225 -7.39 13.94 -20.57
C TYR A 225 -6.96 13.92 -19.09
N GLY A 226 -7.83 14.37 -18.18
CA GLY A 226 -7.51 14.46 -16.77
C GLY A 226 -8.37 15.45 -15.98
N TYR A 227 -7.95 15.70 -14.73
CA TYR A 227 -8.59 16.64 -13.80
C TYR A 227 -7.59 17.75 -13.44
N PHE A 228 -7.93 18.99 -13.78
CA PHE A 228 -7.02 20.12 -13.73
C PHE A 228 -7.60 21.26 -12.87
N PRO A 229 -7.35 21.26 -11.56
CA PRO A 229 -7.83 22.31 -10.65
C PRO A 229 -6.89 23.51 -10.65
N ALA A 230 -7.45 24.73 -10.63
CA ALA A 230 -6.75 25.98 -10.45
C ALA A 230 -7.38 26.83 -9.34
N THR A 231 -6.54 27.60 -8.65
CA THR A 231 -6.97 28.52 -7.58
C THR A 231 -6.58 29.93 -7.98
N MET A 232 -7.60 30.74 -8.29
CA MET A 232 -7.48 32.13 -8.66
C MET A 232 -7.49 33.02 -7.43
N TYR A 233 -6.53 33.93 -7.35
CA TYR A 233 -6.35 34.89 -6.27
C TYR A 233 -6.58 36.30 -6.83
N PHE A 234 -7.41 37.08 -6.15
CA PHE A 234 -7.70 38.48 -6.45
C PHE A 234 -7.47 39.32 -5.18
N GLU A 235 -6.73 40.41 -5.30
CA GLU A 235 -6.32 41.30 -4.21
C GLU A 235 -6.90 42.69 -4.39
N PHE A 236 -7.43 43.24 -3.30
CA PHE A 236 -8.09 44.54 -3.28
C PHE A 236 -7.60 45.37 -2.10
N CYS A 237 -7.55 46.68 -2.28
CA CYS A 237 -7.19 47.63 -1.24
C CYS A 237 -8.19 48.80 -1.22
N PRO A 238 -8.90 49.04 -0.10
CA PRO A 238 -9.72 50.23 0.07
C PRO A 238 -8.89 51.51 0.00
N GLU A 239 -9.50 52.61 -0.44
CA GLU A 239 -8.82 53.91 -0.60
C GLU A 239 -8.55 54.61 0.74
N GLN A 240 -9.29 54.27 1.80
CA GLN A 240 -9.15 54.92 3.10
C GLN A 240 -7.73 54.75 3.70
N PRO A 241 -7.07 55.84 4.15
CA PRO A 241 -5.70 55.78 4.65
C PRO A 241 -5.59 54.86 5.89
N GLY A 242 -4.71 53.86 5.80
CA GLY A 242 -4.49 52.85 6.86
C GLY A 242 -5.23 51.52 6.65
N SER A 243 -6.04 51.40 5.60
CA SER A 243 -6.75 50.16 5.26
C SER A 243 -5.80 49.03 4.89
N LYS A 244 -6.09 47.82 5.38
CA LYS A 244 -5.31 46.61 5.03
C LYS A 244 -5.88 45.99 3.74
N PRO A 245 -5.02 45.53 2.81
CA PRO A 245 -5.48 44.81 1.63
C PRO A 245 -6.13 43.48 2.04
N PHE A 246 -7.16 43.08 1.29
CA PHE A 246 -7.82 41.79 1.43
C PHE A 246 -7.82 41.04 0.10
N CYS A 247 -8.15 39.74 0.15
CA CYS A 247 -8.19 38.91 -1.03
C CYS A 247 -9.43 38.03 -1.10
N ILE A 248 -9.91 37.81 -2.31
CA ILE A 248 -10.97 36.85 -2.64
C ILE A 248 -10.35 35.77 -3.51
N VAL A 249 -10.70 34.51 -3.22
CA VAL A 249 -10.23 33.34 -3.94
C VAL A 249 -11.39 32.69 -4.69
N ARG A 250 -11.14 32.25 -5.93
CA ARG A 250 -12.05 31.40 -6.70
C ARG A 250 -11.35 30.12 -7.11
N GLU A 251 -12.04 29.00 -7.00
CA GLU A 251 -11.56 27.74 -7.54
C GLU A 251 -12.16 27.50 -8.91
N MET A 252 -11.40 26.86 -9.78
CA MET A 252 -11.89 26.39 -11.07
C MET A 252 -11.31 25.01 -11.35
N VAL A 253 -12.07 24.20 -12.05
CA VAL A 253 -11.75 22.81 -12.33
C VAL A 253 -12.11 22.51 -13.78
N ALA A 254 -11.10 22.15 -14.57
CA ALA A 254 -11.33 21.58 -15.90
C ALA A 254 -11.18 20.06 -15.85
N ALA A 255 -12.19 19.33 -16.28
CA ALA A 255 -12.20 17.88 -16.36
C ALA A 255 -12.35 17.43 -17.82
N ALA A 256 -11.28 16.91 -18.41
CA ALA A 256 -11.31 16.28 -19.73
C ALA A 256 -11.43 14.76 -19.54
N ARG A 257 -12.54 14.15 -19.99
CA ARG A 257 -12.80 12.71 -19.85
C ARG A 257 -13.06 12.08 -21.20
N THR A 258 -12.66 10.82 -21.37
CA THR A 258 -13.05 10.05 -22.55
C THR A 258 -14.50 9.57 -22.40
N PRO A 259 -15.23 9.31 -23.50
CA PRO A 259 -16.57 8.73 -23.44
C PRO A 259 -16.63 7.43 -22.61
N LEU A 260 -15.60 6.57 -22.77
CA LEU A 260 -15.48 5.34 -21.99
C LEU A 260 -15.29 5.60 -20.48
N ALA A 261 -14.54 6.64 -20.09
CA ALA A 261 -14.38 6.99 -18.68
C ALA A 261 -15.67 7.53 -18.04
N MET A 262 -16.57 8.10 -18.86
CA MET A 262 -17.91 8.52 -18.42
C MET A 262 -18.82 7.30 -18.21
N GLU A 263 -18.79 6.34 -19.14
CA GLU A 263 -19.53 5.07 -19.03
C GLU A 263 -19.08 4.22 -17.83
N LEU A 264 -17.76 4.13 -17.61
CA LEU A 264 -17.14 3.40 -16.50
C LEU A 264 -17.04 4.21 -15.20
N GLY A 265 -17.69 5.37 -15.14
CA GLY A 265 -17.66 6.26 -13.98
C GLY A 265 -18.23 5.58 -12.72
N PRO A 266 -17.79 6.00 -11.52
CA PRO A 266 -18.31 5.43 -10.27
C PRO A 266 -19.82 5.69 -10.13
N VAL A 267 -20.59 4.62 -9.97
CA VAL A 267 -22.05 4.65 -9.73
C VAL A 267 -22.44 5.06 -8.30
N ALA A 268 -21.46 5.23 -7.41
CA ALA A 268 -21.67 5.68 -6.03
C ALA A 268 -20.57 6.68 -5.60
N PRO A 269 -20.88 7.67 -4.74
CA PRO A 269 -19.90 8.63 -4.24
C PRO A 269 -18.76 7.93 -3.50
N TYR A 270 -17.51 8.24 -3.88
CA TYR A 270 -16.34 7.78 -3.14
C TYR A 270 -16.39 8.32 -1.71
N LYS A 271 -16.44 7.41 -0.72
CA LYS A 271 -16.33 7.75 0.70
C LYS A 271 -14.86 7.63 1.11
N PRO A 272 -14.17 8.73 1.44
CA PRO A 272 -12.78 8.67 1.89
C PRO A 272 -12.65 7.79 3.12
N PHE A 273 -11.69 6.87 3.12
CA PHE A 273 -11.33 6.11 4.30
C PHE A 273 -10.91 7.07 5.41
N GLN A 274 -11.68 7.11 6.51
CA GLN A 274 -11.31 7.92 7.67
C GLN A 274 -10.21 7.21 8.45
N VAL A 275 -9.09 7.91 8.64
CA VAL A 275 -7.96 7.43 9.42
C VAL A 275 -8.39 7.32 10.88
N VAL A 276 -8.47 6.09 11.38
CA VAL A 276 -8.55 5.86 12.81
C VAL A 276 -7.18 6.15 13.39
N THR A 277 -7.05 7.25 14.13
CA THR A 277 -5.88 7.54 14.96
C THR A 277 -5.82 6.49 16.06
N TYR A 278 -4.89 5.54 15.94
CA TYR A 278 -4.67 4.54 16.98
C TYR A 278 -4.20 5.26 18.24
N LYS A 279 -4.99 5.21 19.31
CA LYS A 279 -4.49 5.58 20.64
C LYS A 279 -3.39 4.60 21.00
N SER A 280 -2.24 5.12 21.45
CA SER A 280 -1.17 4.31 22.01
C SER A 280 -1.76 3.47 23.15
N LEU A 281 -1.62 2.14 23.05
CA LEU A 281 -2.01 1.21 24.11
C LEU A 281 -1.11 1.47 25.33
N THR A 282 -1.58 2.29 26.28
CA THR A 282 -0.92 2.49 27.57
C THR A 282 -1.46 1.58 28.67
N SER A 283 -2.59 0.88 28.46
CA SER A 283 -3.07 -0.10 29.44
C SER A 283 -4.15 -1.02 28.84
N CYS A 284 -3.76 -2.20 28.39
CA CYS A 284 -4.67 -3.34 28.29
C CYS A 284 -4.09 -4.45 29.19
N GLN A 285 -4.84 -4.80 30.23
CA GLN A 285 -4.67 -6.07 30.93
C GLN A 285 -5.54 -7.09 30.22
N THR A 286 -4.93 -7.98 29.44
CA THR A 286 -5.56 -9.21 29.02
C THR A 286 -4.70 -10.36 29.56
N HIS A 287 -5.34 -11.29 30.28
CA HIS A 287 -4.73 -12.51 30.79
C HIS A 287 -3.46 -12.34 31.66
N GLY A 288 -3.40 -11.30 32.51
CA GLY A 288 -2.33 -11.15 33.51
C GLY A 288 -0.99 -10.60 33.00
N LEU A 289 -0.91 -10.18 31.72
CA LEU A 289 0.28 -9.54 31.15
C LEU A 289 0.11 -8.01 31.11
N CYS A 290 0.79 -7.29 32.01
CA CYS A 290 1.01 -5.84 31.89
C CYS A 290 2.06 -5.64 30.78
N LEU A 291 1.74 -4.91 29.71
CA LEU A 291 2.72 -4.43 28.71
C LEU A 291 3.95 -3.74 29.36
N CYS A 292 3.72 -3.17 30.55
CA CYS A 292 4.64 -2.51 31.48
C CYS A 292 5.70 -3.45 32.07
N LEU A 293 5.41 -4.74 32.21
CA LEU A 293 6.28 -5.76 32.84
C LEU A 293 7.01 -6.63 31.81
N MET A 294 6.92 -6.31 30.51
CA MET A 294 7.57 -7.10 29.47
C MET A 294 9.10 -7.00 29.57
N PRO A 295 9.82 -8.13 29.72
CA PRO A 295 11.28 -8.11 29.75
C PRO A 295 11.81 -7.73 28.36
N ARG A 296 12.13 -6.45 28.16
CA ARG A 296 12.73 -5.94 26.91
C ARG A 296 14.04 -6.67 26.54
N SER A 297 14.66 -7.37 27.49
CA SER A 297 15.82 -8.23 27.28
C SER A 297 15.53 -9.44 26.37
N LEU A 298 14.32 -10.01 26.39
CA LEU A 298 13.94 -11.18 25.57
C LEU A 298 14.02 -10.90 24.07
N PHE A 299 13.88 -9.64 23.64
CA PHE A 299 13.91 -9.27 22.23
C PHE A 299 15.29 -8.86 21.72
N LYS A 300 16.28 -8.68 22.61
CA LYS A 300 17.64 -8.23 22.26
C LYS A 300 18.59 -9.37 21.87
N CYS A 301 18.32 -10.60 22.30
CA CYS A 301 19.15 -11.77 22.01
C CYS A 301 18.73 -12.47 20.71
N THR A 302 19.68 -13.15 20.05
CA THR A 302 19.39 -14.02 18.90
C THR A 302 18.54 -15.20 19.36
N LEU A 303 17.42 -15.45 18.64
CA LEU A 303 16.47 -16.51 18.96
C LEU A 303 17.17 -17.88 18.97
N ASN A 304 16.95 -18.66 20.02
CA ASN A 304 17.49 -20.00 20.21
C ASN A 304 16.48 -20.88 20.95
N MET A 305 16.72 -22.20 21.03
CA MET A 305 15.75 -23.11 21.63
C MET A 305 15.40 -22.80 23.11
N LYS A 306 16.30 -22.18 23.89
CA LYS A 306 16.07 -21.88 25.31
C LYS A 306 15.09 -20.72 25.52
N ASP A 307 15.11 -19.71 24.66
CA ASP A 307 14.20 -18.55 24.72
C ASP A 307 13.02 -18.65 23.75
N TYR A 308 13.04 -19.66 22.88
CA TYR A 308 12.08 -19.91 21.82
C TYR A 308 10.63 -19.81 22.25
N GLY A 309 10.23 -20.66 23.19
CA GLY A 309 8.83 -20.76 23.62
C GLY A 309 8.33 -19.45 24.21
N ARG A 310 9.10 -18.90 25.16
CA ARG A 310 8.76 -17.64 25.84
C ARG A 310 8.61 -16.48 24.85
N ARG A 311 9.55 -16.37 23.89
CA ARG A 311 9.54 -15.27 22.92
C ARG A 311 8.39 -15.38 21.94
N LEU A 312 8.14 -16.56 21.36
CA LEU A 312 7.05 -16.72 20.40
C LEU A 312 5.67 -16.58 21.04
N HIS A 313 5.45 -17.12 22.24
CA HIS A 313 4.20 -16.87 22.97
C HIS A 313 3.96 -15.39 23.22
N LEU A 314 4.99 -14.65 23.61
CA LEU A 314 4.88 -13.21 23.84
C LEU A 314 4.50 -12.45 22.56
N LEU A 315 5.11 -12.81 21.43
CA LEU A 315 4.78 -12.23 20.12
C LEU A 315 3.35 -12.58 19.68
N LEU A 316 2.90 -13.81 19.93
CA LEU A 316 1.53 -14.24 19.64
C LEU A 316 0.50 -13.50 20.50
N HIS A 317 0.79 -13.26 21.79
CA HIS A 317 -0.07 -12.44 22.65
C HIS A 317 -0.12 -10.98 22.17
N LEU A 318 1.01 -10.41 21.72
CA LEU A 318 1.03 -9.07 21.15
C LEU A 318 0.20 -8.98 19.86
N GLU A 319 0.21 -10.02 19.04
CA GLU A 319 -0.64 -10.12 17.85
C GLU A 319 -2.12 -10.25 18.25
N GLU A 320 -2.43 -11.12 19.20
CA GLU A 320 -3.78 -11.33 19.73
C GLU A 320 -4.41 -10.03 20.26
N ILE A 321 -3.66 -9.27 21.08
CA ILE A 321 -4.11 -7.97 21.60
C ILE A 321 -4.42 -7.00 20.46
N GLN A 322 -3.56 -6.93 19.44
CA GLN A 322 -3.83 -6.06 18.30
C GLN A 322 -5.06 -6.53 17.51
N MET A 323 -5.22 -7.84 17.31
CA MET A 323 -6.39 -8.42 16.65
C MET A 323 -7.69 -8.11 17.41
N GLU A 324 -7.68 -8.13 18.74
CA GLU A 324 -8.82 -7.73 19.58
C GLU A 324 -9.16 -6.26 19.44
N VAL A 325 -8.16 -5.37 19.48
CA VAL A 325 -8.39 -3.93 19.25
C VAL A 325 -8.96 -3.68 17.85
N ASP A 326 -8.41 -4.36 16.86
CA ASP A 326 -8.77 -4.18 15.47
C ASP A 326 -10.20 -4.63 15.16
N ILE A 327 -10.67 -5.73 15.74
CA ILE A 327 -12.03 -6.24 15.45
C ILE A 327 -13.12 -5.37 16.11
N ARG A 328 -12.81 -4.74 17.25
CA ARG A 328 -13.73 -3.87 18.00
C ARG A 328 -14.19 -2.63 17.23
N LYS A 329 -13.49 -2.25 16.14
CA LYS A 329 -13.95 -1.18 15.23
C LYS A 329 -15.27 -1.50 14.53
N TYR A 330 -15.66 -2.77 14.52
CA TYR A 330 -16.93 -3.23 13.95
C TYR A 330 -18.04 -3.29 15.00
N ASP A 331 -17.78 -2.94 16.25
CA ASP A 331 -18.81 -2.88 17.30
C ASP A 331 -19.89 -1.87 16.89
N LEU A 332 -21.14 -2.25 17.08
CA LEU A 332 -22.30 -1.45 16.69
C LEU A 332 -23.28 -1.35 17.86
N ARG A 333 -23.97 -0.22 17.96
CA ARG A 333 -25.01 0.03 18.98
C ARG A 333 -26.37 0.19 18.29
N ASP A 334 -27.43 -0.18 19.00
CA ASP A 334 -28.82 0.01 18.57
C ASP A 334 -29.13 -0.56 17.17
N GLN A 335 -28.54 -1.69 16.81
CA GLN A 335 -28.71 -2.28 15.48
C GLN A 335 -29.83 -3.31 15.44
N THR A 336 -30.57 -3.30 14.34
CA THR A 336 -31.55 -4.34 14.03
C THR A 336 -30.90 -5.45 13.20
N MET A 337 -31.40 -6.66 13.37
CA MET A 337 -31.06 -7.80 12.53
C MET A 337 -32.30 -8.25 11.76
N THR A 338 -32.10 -8.99 10.67
CA THR A 338 -33.19 -9.56 9.88
C THR A 338 -33.00 -11.06 9.70
N PRO A 339 -34.05 -11.88 9.71
CA PRO A 339 -33.92 -13.30 9.36
C PRO A 339 -33.38 -13.44 7.93
N ASP A 340 -32.45 -14.38 7.74
CA ASP A 340 -31.90 -14.62 6.41
C ASP A 340 -32.94 -15.25 5.47
N GLN A 341 -32.96 -14.79 4.22
CA GLN A 341 -33.92 -15.24 3.20
C GLN A 341 -33.68 -16.69 2.77
N SER A 342 -32.41 -17.14 2.78
CA SER A 342 -32.02 -18.48 2.33
C SER A 342 -32.05 -19.52 3.45
N ASN A 343 -31.72 -19.11 4.68
CA ASN A 343 -31.67 -19.99 5.84
C ASN A 343 -32.26 -19.30 7.07
N LYS A 344 -33.50 -19.66 7.42
CA LYS A 344 -34.23 -19.12 8.58
C LYS A 344 -33.54 -19.34 9.95
N LYS A 345 -32.47 -20.15 10.02
CA LYS A 345 -31.65 -20.33 11.24
C LYS A 345 -30.55 -19.26 11.39
N LEU A 346 -30.37 -18.39 10.40
CA LEU A 346 -29.37 -17.32 10.40
C LEU A 346 -30.05 -15.96 10.50
N LEU A 347 -29.33 -15.02 11.11
CA LEU A 347 -29.67 -13.60 11.14
C LEU A 347 -28.69 -12.82 10.27
N ALA A 348 -29.15 -11.77 9.61
CA ALA A 348 -28.34 -10.85 8.83
C ALA A 348 -28.24 -9.51 9.56
N LEU A 349 -26.99 -9.07 9.76
CA LEU A 349 -26.65 -7.77 10.34
C LEU A 349 -25.98 -6.92 9.27
N ARG A 350 -26.44 -5.68 9.09
CA ARG A 350 -25.84 -4.74 8.15
C ARG A 350 -24.60 -4.12 8.78
N VAL A 351 -23.45 -4.28 8.12
CA VAL A 351 -22.16 -3.74 8.52
C VAL A 351 -21.54 -3.09 7.28
N PRO A 352 -21.76 -1.78 7.05
CA PRO A 352 -21.33 -1.12 5.82
C PRO A 352 -19.82 -1.25 5.57
N GLY A 353 -19.45 -1.64 4.36
CA GLY A 353 -18.07 -1.81 3.91
C GLY A 353 -17.32 -2.94 4.62
N VAL A 354 -17.99 -3.90 5.28
CA VAL A 354 -17.32 -4.95 6.07
C VAL A 354 -16.33 -5.78 5.24
N ALA A 355 -16.68 -6.12 4.00
CA ALA A 355 -15.81 -6.88 3.11
C ALA A 355 -14.59 -6.08 2.61
N GLU A 356 -14.73 -4.76 2.49
CA GLU A 356 -13.69 -3.86 1.97
C GLU A 356 -12.78 -3.35 3.09
N ASN A 357 -13.31 -3.24 4.31
CA ASN A 357 -12.59 -2.75 5.47
C ASN A 357 -11.45 -3.72 5.86
N ARG A 358 -10.33 -3.14 6.32
CA ARG A 358 -9.13 -3.86 6.75
C ARG A 358 -8.70 -3.44 8.15
N PRO A 359 -8.33 -4.38 9.04
CA PRO A 359 -8.45 -5.84 8.88
C PRO A 359 -9.92 -6.29 8.82
N SER A 360 -10.19 -7.36 8.08
CA SER A 360 -11.54 -7.84 7.78
C SER A 360 -12.10 -8.74 8.87
N VAL A 361 -13.42 -8.69 9.06
CA VAL A 361 -14.17 -9.74 9.77
C VAL A 361 -14.11 -11.03 8.93
N LEU A 362 -13.89 -12.16 9.58
CA LEU A 362 -13.76 -13.47 8.93
C LEU A 362 -14.88 -14.41 9.35
N ARG A 363 -15.13 -15.43 8.52
CA ARG A 363 -16.00 -16.54 8.90
C ARG A 363 -15.45 -17.23 10.15
N GLY A 364 -16.32 -17.44 11.13
CA GLY A 364 -16.01 -18.05 12.41
C GLY A 364 -15.59 -17.05 13.50
N ASP A 365 -15.44 -15.76 13.19
CA ASP A 365 -15.33 -14.73 14.23
C ASP A 365 -16.58 -14.72 15.10
N CYS A 366 -16.40 -14.40 16.37
CA CYS A 366 -17.47 -14.45 17.37
C CYS A 366 -18.05 -13.06 17.55
N LEU A 367 -19.29 -13.00 18.01
CA LEU A 367 -19.90 -11.76 18.44
C LEU A 367 -20.73 -11.98 19.68
N ARG A 368 -20.76 -10.97 20.52
CA ARG A 368 -21.62 -10.88 21.69
C ARG A 368 -22.72 -9.89 21.39
N VAL A 369 -23.93 -10.25 21.74
CA VAL A 369 -25.11 -9.45 21.43
C VAL A 369 -25.96 -9.32 22.67
N SER A 370 -26.29 -8.10 23.06
CA SER A 370 -27.25 -7.79 24.14
C SER A 370 -28.38 -6.94 23.58
N LYS A 371 -29.59 -7.07 24.13
CA LYS A 371 -30.69 -6.17 23.75
C LYS A 371 -30.32 -4.75 24.21
N SER A 372 -30.45 -3.76 23.33
CA SER A 372 -30.07 -2.37 23.66
C SER A 372 -30.96 -1.76 24.76
N GLU A 373 -32.16 -2.30 24.92
CA GLU A 373 -33.16 -1.91 25.92
C GLU A 373 -32.99 -2.62 27.28
N ASP A 374 -32.20 -3.70 27.36
CA ASP A 374 -31.86 -4.36 28.63
C ASP A 374 -30.81 -3.53 29.37
N THR A 375 -31.27 -2.67 30.28
CA THR A 375 -30.43 -1.81 31.13
C THR A 375 -30.30 -2.30 32.57
N VAL A 376 -31.05 -3.33 32.95
CA VAL A 376 -31.08 -3.90 34.30
C VAL A 376 -30.09 -5.07 34.39
N GLU A 377 -29.16 -5.02 35.34
CA GLU A 377 -28.21 -6.11 35.56
C GLU A 377 -28.88 -7.32 36.23
N PRO A 378 -28.53 -8.56 35.84
CA PRO A 378 -27.52 -8.92 34.84
C PRO A 378 -28.06 -8.87 33.39
N ILE A 379 -27.35 -8.16 32.51
CA ILE A 379 -27.69 -8.06 31.09
C ILE A 379 -27.51 -9.43 30.42
N THR A 380 -28.54 -9.90 29.72
CA THR A 380 -28.44 -11.16 28.98
C THR A 380 -27.60 -10.95 27.72
N VAL A 381 -26.46 -11.66 27.64
CA VAL A 381 -25.57 -11.65 26.48
C VAL A 381 -25.71 -12.95 25.69
N TYR A 382 -26.02 -12.82 24.40
CA TYR A 382 -26.09 -13.91 23.45
C TYR A 382 -24.80 -14.00 22.66
N ASN A 383 -24.18 -15.18 22.65
CA ASN A 383 -23.01 -15.44 21.83
C ASN A 383 -23.46 -15.92 20.44
N GLY A 384 -22.93 -15.28 19.41
CA GLY A 384 -23.08 -15.65 18.02
C GLY A 384 -21.74 -15.80 17.32
N TYR A 385 -21.78 -16.25 16.07
CA TYR A 385 -20.62 -16.35 15.21
C TYR A 385 -20.94 -15.92 13.78
N VAL A 386 -19.94 -15.40 13.08
CA VAL A 386 -20.02 -15.01 11.68
C VAL A 386 -20.03 -16.27 10.82
N HIS A 387 -21.17 -16.54 10.20
CA HIS A 387 -21.34 -17.65 9.27
C HIS A 387 -20.83 -17.31 7.88
N ARG A 388 -21.10 -16.07 7.40
CA ARG A 388 -20.66 -15.58 6.09
C ARG A 388 -20.51 -14.06 6.10
N VAL A 389 -19.55 -13.55 5.35
CA VAL A 389 -19.35 -12.11 5.12
C VAL A 389 -19.78 -11.78 3.69
N GLU A 390 -20.62 -10.76 3.54
CA GLU A 390 -21.05 -10.16 2.28
C GLU A 390 -20.47 -8.74 2.17
N LEU A 391 -20.76 -8.01 1.08
CA LEU A 391 -20.19 -6.68 0.83
C LEU A 391 -20.45 -5.70 2.00
N ASP A 392 -21.72 -5.55 2.40
CA ASP A 392 -22.20 -4.61 3.42
C ASP A 392 -22.96 -5.30 4.58
N SER A 393 -22.85 -6.62 4.70
CA SER A 393 -23.60 -7.41 5.67
C SER A 393 -22.84 -8.65 6.12
N VAL A 394 -23.17 -9.13 7.31
CA VAL A 394 -22.69 -10.41 7.84
C VAL A 394 -23.88 -11.31 8.17
N LYS A 395 -23.78 -12.58 7.81
CA LYS A 395 -24.71 -13.63 8.19
C LYS A 395 -24.21 -14.26 9.47
N LEU A 396 -25.09 -14.38 10.46
CA LEU A 396 -24.78 -14.69 11.84
C LEU A 396 -25.52 -15.95 12.28
N GLY A 397 -24.81 -16.85 12.94
CA GLY A 397 -25.38 -18.00 13.62
C GLY A 397 -25.49 -17.74 15.12
N PHE A 398 -26.62 -18.12 15.73
CA PHE A 398 -26.87 -18.02 17.17
C PHE A 398 -27.44 -19.32 17.72
N ALA A 399 -27.36 -19.47 19.05
CA ALA A 399 -28.07 -20.54 19.75
C ALA A 399 -29.60 -20.40 19.59
N LYS A 400 -30.31 -21.54 19.61
CA LYS A 400 -31.78 -21.59 19.43
C LYS A 400 -32.54 -20.65 20.37
N ARG A 401 -32.03 -20.42 21.58
CA ARG A 401 -32.65 -19.55 22.58
C ARG A 401 -32.90 -18.13 22.05
N LEU A 402 -31.91 -17.51 21.40
CA LEU A 402 -32.10 -16.18 20.82
C LEU A 402 -33.10 -16.22 19.67
N LEU A 403 -32.97 -17.21 18.78
CA LEU A 403 -33.82 -17.35 17.60
C LEU A 403 -35.31 -17.55 17.96
N GLN A 404 -35.60 -18.22 19.08
CA GLN A 404 -36.97 -18.41 19.58
C GLN A 404 -37.58 -17.11 20.14
N THR A 405 -36.76 -16.26 20.74
CA THR A 405 -37.19 -14.97 21.30
C THR A 405 -37.06 -13.79 20.34
N PHE A 406 -36.58 -14.04 19.12
CA PHE A 406 -36.26 -13.00 18.16
C PHE A 406 -37.53 -12.46 17.50
N ILE A 407 -37.69 -11.14 17.54
CA ILE A 407 -38.78 -10.41 16.90
C ILE A 407 -38.15 -9.36 15.97
N SER A 408 -38.72 -9.20 14.78
CA SER A 408 -38.28 -8.16 13.85
C SER A 408 -38.33 -6.79 14.49
N ASN A 409 -37.32 -5.95 14.21
CA ASN A 409 -37.11 -4.62 14.78
C ASN A 409 -36.56 -4.54 16.21
N MET A 410 -36.28 -5.68 16.87
CA MET A 410 -35.49 -5.66 18.10
C MET A 410 -34.12 -5.03 17.84
N LYS A 411 -33.69 -4.17 18.79
CA LYS A 411 -32.40 -3.49 18.74
C LYS A 411 -31.39 -4.18 19.63
N PHE A 412 -30.18 -4.31 19.12
CA PHE A 412 -29.09 -4.97 19.79
C PHE A 412 -27.81 -4.15 19.75
N ASP A 413 -27.08 -4.24 20.86
CA ASP A 413 -25.69 -3.85 20.94
C ASP A 413 -24.84 -5.06 20.57
N VAL A 414 -23.96 -4.86 19.59
CA VAL A 414 -23.15 -5.91 18.97
C VAL A 414 -21.68 -5.62 19.23
N GLU A 415 -21.03 -6.57 19.88
CA GLU A 415 -19.60 -6.56 20.15
C GLU A 415 -18.92 -7.69 19.38
N PHE A 416 -18.00 -7.35 18.46
CA PHE A 416 -17.22 -8.34 17.73
C PHE A 416 -16.02 -8.82 18.54
N THR A 417 -15.69 -10.10 18.39
CA THR A 417 -14.57 -10.77 19.06
C THR A 417 -13.90 -11.75 18.11
N ILE A 418 -12.58 -11.86 18.21
CA ILE A 418 -11.81 -12.67 17.27
C ILE A 418 -11.99 -14.17 17.52
N ASN A 419 -11.91 -14.97 16.46
CA ASN A 419 -11.70 -16.40 16.62
C ASN A 419 -10.26 -16.71 17.04
N ARG A 420 -10.08 -17.14 18.29
CA ARG A 420 -8.76 -17.48 18.87
C ARG A 420 -8.21 -18.85 18.45
N PHE A 421 -8.95 -19.64 17.66
CA PHE A 421 -8.59 -21.02 17.34
C PHE A 421 -7.20 -21.16 16.71
N SER A 422 -6.90 -20.35 15.68
CA SER A 422 -5.60 -20.39 14.99
C SER A 422 -4.45 -20.01 15.92
N LEU A 423 -4.62 -18.97 16.73
CA LEU A 423 -3.62 -18.54 17.72
C LEU A 423 -3.36 -19.62 18.77
N LYS A 424 -4.43 -20.25 19.31
CA LYS A 424 -4.31 -21.35 20.28
C LYS A 424 -3.51 -22.53 19.72
N LEU A 425 -3.72 -22.87 18.44
CA LEU A 425 -2.92 -23.90 17.77
C LEU A 425 -1.46 -23.50 17.64
N GLN A 426 -1.15 -22.23 17.32
CA GLN A 426 0.21 -21.72 17.26
C GLN A 426 0.90 -21.77 18.63
N HIS A 427 0.22 -21.35 19.71
CA HIS A 427 0.74 -21.50 21.08
C HIS A 427 1.04 -22.97 21.37
N ARG A 428 0.08 -23.87 21.15
CA ARG A 428 0.28 -25.31 21.38
C ARG A 428 1.44 -25.88 20.55
N ALA A 429 1.61 -25.43 19.31
CA ALA A 429 2.68 -25.89 18.44
C ALA A 429 4.06 -25.47 18.98
N VAL A 430 4.17 -24.26 19.53
CA VAL A 430 5.37 -23.78 20.22
C VAL A 430 5.69 -24.61 21.47
N ASP A 431 4.67 -24.96 22.26
CA ASP A 431 4.82 -25.86 23.42
C ASP A 431 5.29 -27.25 22.97
N LEU A 432 4.67 -27.81 21.93
CA LEU A 432 5.01 -29.13 21.38
C LEU A 432 6.41 -29.15 20.78
N ALA A 433 6.86 -28.08 20.12
CA ALA A 433 8.22 -27.99 19.60
C ALA A 433 9.26 -28.07 20.72
N THR A 434 8.96 -27.44 21.86
CA THR A 434 9.79 -27.50 23.06
C THR A 434 9.75 -28.89 23.70
N LYS A 435 8.55 -29.47 23.83
CA LYS A 435 8.33 -30.80 24.43
C LYS A 435 8.97 -31.94 23.64
N HIS A 436 8.96 -31.86 22.31
CA HIS A 436 9.48 -32.89 21.41
C HIS A 436 10.91 -32.62 20.93
N GLU A 437 11.63 -31.71 21.60
CA GLU A 437 13.04 -31.42 21.35
C GLU A 437 13.37 -31.17 19.86
N LEU A 438 12.52 -30.41 19.17
CA LEU A 438 12.71 -30.07 17.74
C LEU A 438 13.89 -29.12 17.48
N LYS A 439 14.85 -29.01 18.41
CA LYS A 439 16.01 -28.13 18.33
C LYS A 439 16.78 -28.36 17.04
N ASP A 440 17.09 -29.60 16.71
CA ASP A 440 17.95 -29.91 15.56
C ASP A 440 17.24 -29.70 14.21
N VAL A 441 15.91 -29.66 14.22
CA VAL A 441 15.09 -29.32 13.06
C VAL A 441 14.95 -27.79 12.93
N LEU A 442 14.73 -27.07 14.04
CA LEU A 442 14.45 -25.61 14.02
C LEU A 442 15.73 -24.73 14.09
N PHE A 443 16.83 -25.31 14.55
CA PHE A 443 18.15 -24.69 14.77
C PHE A 443 19.30 -25.67 14.44
N PRO A 444 19.40 -26.16 13.19
CA PRO A 444 20.39 -27.17 12.80
C PRO A 444 21.85 -26.64 12.85
N SER A 445 22.81 -27.55 13.07
CA SER A 445 24.27 -27.30 13.06
C SER A 445 25.03 -28.42 12.34
N GLY A 446 25.92 -28.13 11.37
CA GLY A 446 26.65 -29.14 10.58
C GLY A 446 27.76 -28.60 9.66
N ALA A 447 28.52 -29.48 8.98
CA ALA A 447 29.65 -29.15 8.09
C ALA A 447 29.37 -29.44 6.59
N ALA A 448 29.97 -28.65 5.69
CA ALA A 448 29.62 -28.48 4.26
C ALA A 448 30.47 -29.28 3.24
N LEU A 449 29.87 -29.91 2.19
CA LEU A 449 30.53 -30.34 0.92
C LEU A 449 29.53 -30.81 -0.22
N GLU A 450 29.66 -30.18 -1.42
CA GLU A 450 29.34 -30.52 -2.87
C GLU A 450 28.01 -31.25 -3.33
N ASN A 451 27.42 -31.20 -4.57
CA ASN A 451 27.34 -30.32 -5.78
C ASN A 451 26.18 -30.77 -6.79
N ASN A 452 25.66 -29.88 -7.68
CA ASN A 452 24.91 -30.07 -8.99
C ASN A 452 23.32 -29.99 -9.11
N ALA A 453 22.77 -30.09 -10.35
CA ALA A 453 21.60 -29.44 -11.03
C ALA A 453 20.18 -29.45 -10.43
N GLU A 454 19.51 -28.29 -10.42
CA GLU A 454 18.71 -27.78 -9.30
C GLU A 454 17.42 -28.54 -9.02
N GLN A 455 16.48 -28.68 -9.97
CA GLN A 455 15.22 -29.39 -9.69
C GLN A 455 15.45 -30.88 -9.41
N LYS A 456 16.32 -31.52 -10.21
CA LYS A 456 16.69 -32.93 -10.02
C LYS A 456 17.51 -33.12 -8.74
N ALA A 457 18.33 -32.15 -8.36
CA ALA A 457 19.11 -32.17 -7.14
C ALA A 457 18.24 -32.01 -5.91
N ALA A 458 17.28 -31.07 -5.91
CA ALA A 458 16.30 -30.95 -4.84
C ALA A 458 15.61 -32.30 -4.60
N VAL A 459 15.10 -32.93 -5.66
CA VAL A 459 14.45 -34.23 -5.57
C VAL A 459 15.40 -35.32 -5.05
N ARG A 460 16.63 -35.42 -5.59
CA ARG A 460 17.63 -36.39 -5.13
C ARG A 460 17.98 -36.22 -3.66
N CYS A 461 18.25 -35.00 -3.20
CA CYS A 461 18.59 -34.70 -1.81
C CYS A 461 17.43 -35.00 -0.87
N ILE A 462 16.19 -34.68 -1.28
CA ILE A 462 14.99 -34.97 -0.49
C ILE A 462 14.77 -36.49 -0.37
N VAL A 463 14.81 -37.22 -1.49
CA VAL A 463 14.60 -38.68 -1.52
C VAL A 463 15.69 -39.41 -0.73
N ALA A 464 16.94 -38.96 -0.84
CA ALA A 464 18.04 -39.52 -0.07
C ALA A 464 18.02 -39.13 1.42
N GLY A 465 17.18 -38.18 1.83
CA GLY A 465 17.17 -37.64 3.19
C GLY A 465 18.51 -37.00 3.59
N SER A 466 19.24 -36.41 2.63
CA SER A 466 20.63 -35.98 2.82
C SER A 466 20.82 -34.87 3.84
N SER A 467 19.74 -34.16 4.20
CA SER A 467 19.79 -33.07 5.17
C SER A 467 19.34 -33.47 6.56
N LYS A 468 18.79 -34.68 6.79
CA LYS A 468 18.24 -35.09 8.09
C LYS A 468 19.26 -34.88 9.22
N PRO A 469 18.84 -34.35 10.39
CA PRO A 469 17.49 -33.89 10.75
C PRO A 469 17.17 -32.45 10.29
N ALA A 470 18.13 -31.75 9.70
CA ALA A 470 17.96 -30.38 9.25
C ALA A 470 16.93 -30.28 8.09
N PRO A 471 16.12 -29.22 8.05
CA PRO A 471 15.20 -28.97 6.95
C PRO A 471 15.93 -28.82 5.60
N HIS A 472 15.35 -29.35 4.53
CA HIS A 472 15.76 -29.05 3.15
C HIS A 472 14.91 -27.90 2.61
N LEU A 473 15.54 -26.82 2.13
CA LEU A 473 14.85 -25.64 1.60
C LEU A 473 14.83 -25.67 0.07
N VAL A 474 13.64 -25.58 -0.51
CA VAL A 474 13.46 -25.32 -1.95
C VAL A 474 13.17 -23.84 -2.13
N PHE A 475 14.22 -23.06 -2.38
CA PHE A 475 14.09 -21.65 -2.72
C PHE A 475 13.69 -21.52 -4.19
N GLY A 476 12.40 -21.30 -4.45
CA GLY A 476 11.92 -21.10 -5.81
C GLY A 476 11.31 -19.74 -6.05
N PRO A 477 12.02 -18.86 -6.77
CA PRO A 477 11.49 -17.64 -7.37
C PRO A 477 10.20 -17.87 -8.19
N PRO A 478 9.42 -16.82 -8.51
CA PRO A 478 8.17 -16.97 -9.22
C PRO A 478 8.36 -17.67 -10.58
N GLY A 479 7.42 -18.55 -10.94
CA GLY A 479 7.46 -19.27 -12.21
C GLY A 479 8.52 -20.36 -12.34
N THR A 480 9.27 -20.68 -11.27
CA THR A 480 10.37 -21.67 -11.35
C THR A 480 9.96 -23.12 -11.13
N GLY A 481 8.65 -23.37 -10.94
CA GLY A 481 8.13 -24.73 -10.79
C GLY A 481 8.26 -25.32 -9.38
N LYS A 482 8.35 -24.52 -8.31
CA LYS A 482 8.36 -24.98 -6.91
C LYS A 482 7.43 -26.16 -6.63
N THR A 483 6.14 -25.94 -6.87
CA THR A 483 5.09 -26.93 -6.59
C THR A 483 5.30 -28.20 -7.43
N VAL A 484 5.77 -28.09 -8.68
CA VAL A 484 6.11 -29.26 -9.52
C VAL A 484 7.29 -30.03 -8.92
N THR A 485 8.33 -29.34 -8.46
CA THR A 485 9.48 -29.97 -7.78
C THR A 485 9.04 -30.72 -6.52
N LEU A 486 8.14 -30.15 -5.70
CA LEU A 486 7.64 -30.82 -4.50
C LEU A 486 6.78 -32.04 -4.83
N VAL A 487 5.89 -31.93 -5.83
CA VAL A 487 5.05 -33.04 -6.30
C VAL A 487 5.92 -34.20 -6.78
N GLU A 488 6.94 -33.90 -7.58
CA GLU A 488 7.89 -34.92 -8.05
C GLU A 488 8.69 -35.53 -6.90
N ALA A 489 9.15 -34.73 -5.94
CA ALA A 489 9.85 -35.22 -4.76
C ALA A 489 8.97 -36.16 -3.93
N MET A 490 7.72 -35.80 -3.66
CA MET A 490 6.77 -36.64 -2.92
C MET A 490 6.48 -37.96 -3.65
N ASN A 491 6.29 -37.90 -4.97
CA ASN A 491 6.08 -39.09 -5.80
C ASN A 491 7.31 -40.03 -5.75
N GLN A 492 8.52 -39.48 -5.86
CA GLN A 492 9.73 -40.30 -5.78
C GLN A 492 9.99 -40.87 -4.37
N VAL A 493 9.73 -40.11 -3.31
CA VAL A 493 9.81 -40.61 -1.93
C VAL A 493 8.87 -41.81 -1.74
N SER A 494 7.61 -41.68 -2.16
CA SER A 494 6.61 -42.75 -2.05
C SER A 494 6.97 -44.00 -2.87
N ARG A 495 7.68 -43.85 -3.99
CA ARG A 495 8.13 -44.97 -4.83
C ARG A 495 9.40 -45.64 -4.30
N ALA A 496 10.31 -44.85 -3.75
CA ALA A 496 11.58 -45.33 -3.21
C ALA A 496 11.39 -46.05 -1.86
N ASP A 497 10.44 -45.58 -1.04
CA ASP A 497 10.12 -46.14 0.27
C ASP A 497 8.60 -46.35 0.43
N PRO A 498 8.10 -47.58 0.25
CA PRO A 498 6.69 -47.91 0.45
C PRO A 498 6.18 -47.70 1.89
N SER A 499 7.09 -47.58 2.88
CA SER A 499 6.74 -47.28 4.28
C SER A 499 6.62 -45.78 4.55
N ALA A 500 6.97 -44.94 3.58
CA ALA A 500 6.92 -43.49 3.74
C ALA A 500 5.48 -42.97 3.76
N HIS A 501 5.06 -42.44 4.91
CA HIS A 501 3.90 -41.55 4.98
C HIS A 501 4.32 -40.08 4.91
N ILE A 502 3.62 -39.31 4.08
CA ILE A 502 3.94 -37.94 3.74
C ILE A 502 2.80 -37.01 4.17
N LEU A 503 3.14 -35.94 4.88
CA LEU A 503 2.22 -34.82 5.15
C LEU A 503 2.61 -33.62 4.29
N ALA A 504 1.72 -33.20 3.39
CA ALA A 504 1.90 -32.01 2.56
C ALA A 504 1.03 -30.86 3.07
N CYS A 505 1.67 -29.74 3.39
CA CYS A 505 1.03 -28.58 3.98
C CYS A 505 1.27 -27.31 3.17
N ALA A 506 0.33 -26.38 3.24
CA ALA A 506 0.48 -25.00 2.76
C ALA A 506 -0.35 -24.05 3.64
N PRO A 507 -0.09 -22.73 3.62
CA PRO A 507 -0.87 -21.77 4.42
C PRO A 507 -2.30 -21.57 3.86
N SER A 508 -2.50 -21.74 2.56
CA SER A 508 -3.80 -21.53 1.90
C SER A 508 -4.43 -22.82 1.38
N ASN A 509 -5.78 -22.86 1.37
CA ASN A 509 -6.51 -23.97 0.78
C ASN A 509 -6.23 -24.11 -0.72
N SER A 510 -6.14 -23.02 -1.47
CA SER A 510 -5.84 -23.05 -2.90
C SER A 510 -4.47 -23.66 -3.22
N ALA A 511 -3.46 -23.43 -2.39
CA ALA A 511 -2.15 -24.06 -2.55
C ALA A 511 -2.22 -25.57 -2.25
N CYS A 512 -2.96 -25.98 -1.21
CA CYS A 512 -3.20 -27.38 -0.90
C CYS A 512 -3.99 -28.10 -2.01
N ASP A 513 -5.01 -27.43 -2.57
CA ASP A 513 -5.82 -27.97 -3.66
C ASP A 513 -4.95 -28.18 -4.91
N LEU A 514 -4.11 -27.20 -5.25
CA LEU A 514 -3.15 -27.31 -6.36
C LEU A 514 -2.16 -28.47 -6.16
N LEU A 515 -1.59 -28.63 -4.96
CA LEU A 515 -0.71 -29.76 -4.64
C LEU A 515 -1.43 -31.10 -4.86
N CYS A 516 -2.67 -31.21 -4.36
CA CYS A 516 -3.45 -32.43 -4.46
C CYS A 516 -3.81 -32.76 -5.92
N GLU A 517 -4.26 -31.78 -6.70
CA GLU A 517 -4.54 -31.94 -8.12
C GLU A 517 -3.32 -32.41 -8.91
N ARG A 518 -2.13 -31.87 -8.60
CA ARG A 518 -0.88 -32.26 -9.28
C ARG A 518 -0.39 -33.65 -8.87
N LEU A 519 -0.55 -34.03 -7.60
CA LEU A 519 -0.19 -35.36 -7.12
C LEU A 519 -1.05 -36.46 -7.78
N MET A 520 -2.35 -36.21 -7.90
CA MET A 520 -3.31 -37.16 -8.50
C MET A 520 -3.08 -37.44 -10.00
N VAL A 521 -2.25 -36.63 -10.69
CA VAL A 521 -1.85 -36.90 -12.08
C VAL A 521 -0.80 -38.01 -12.16
N HIS A 522 0.02 -38.19 -11.11
CA HIS A 522 1.21 -39.04 -11.14
C HIS A 522 1.15 -40.22 -10.15
N MET A 523 0.12 -40.26 -9.31
CA MET A 523 -0.09 -41.24 -8.23
C MET A 523 -1.53 -41.76 -8.24
N ASP A 524 -1.77 -42.92 -7.63
CA ASP A 524 -3.13 -43.42 -7.44
C ASP A 524 -3.90 -42.45 -6.53
N PRO A 525 -5.06 -41.91 -6.98
CA PRO A 525 -5.88 -41.02 -6.16
C PRO A 525 -6.26 -41.59 -4.79
N HIS A 526 -6.34 -42.90 -4.60
CA HIS A 526 -6.64 -43.52 -3.30
C HIS A 526 -5.49 -43.38 -2.28
N GLN A 527 -4.26 -43.12 -2.74
CA GLN A 527 -3.12 -42.88 -1.87
C GLN A 527 -3.07 -41.43 -1.34
N VAL A 528 -3.82 -40.52 -1.97
CA VAL A 528 -3.78 -39.08 -1.70
C VAL A 528 -5.08 -38.64 -1.04
N TYR A 529 -5.00 -38.08 0.16
CA TYR A 529 -6.17 -37.61 0.91
C TYR A 529 -6.12 -36.11 1.17
N ARG A 530 -7.16 -35.38 0.75
CA ARG A 530 -7.29 -33.94 0.97
C ARG A 530 -8.15 -33.64 2.20
N MET A 531 -7.54 -33.18 3.29
CA MET A 531 -8.26 -32.85 4.53
C MET A 531 -8.61 -31.37 4.63
N TYR A 532 -9.89 -31.03 4.56
CA TYR A 532 -10.43 -29.69 4.75
C TYR A 532 -10.89 -29.44 6.19
N ALA A 533 -10.83 -28.17 6.61
CA ALA A 533 -11.48 -27.72 7.83
C ALA A 533 -13.01 -27.73 7.69
N SER A 534 -13.73 -28.02 8.78
CA SER A 534 -15.20 -27.99 8.83
C SER A 534 -15.81 -26.62 8.47
N SER A 535 -15.02 -25.55 8.54
CA SER A 535 -15.41 -24.19 8.12
C SER A 535 -15.18 -23.90 6.63
N ARG A 536 -14.78 -24.88 5.81
CA ARG A 536 -14.70 -24.71 4.35
C ARG A 536 -16.09 -24.79 3.73
N ASP A 537 -16.36 -23.96 2.72
CA ASP A 537 -17.58 -24.06 1.92
C ASP A 537 -17.40 -25.15 0.86
N PRO A 538 -18.19 -26.24 0.86
CA PRO A 538 -18.08 -27.32 -0.13
C PRO A 538 -18.19 -26.85 -1.58
N ARG A 539 -18.96 -25.78 -1.85
CA ARG A 539 -19.14 -25.23 -3.21
C ARG A 539 -17.89 -24.58 -3.78
N SER A 540 -16.93 -24.23 -2.91
CA SER A 540 -15.66 -23.60 -3.29
C SER A 540 -14.53 -24.61 -3.53
N VAL A 541 -14.82 -25.90 -3.45
CA VAL A 541 -13.84 -26.99 -3.61
C VAL A 541 -13.88 -27.53 -5.05
N PRO A 542 -12.72 -27.80 -5.68
CA PRO A 542 -12.67 -28.43 -6.99
C PRO A 542 -13.41 -29.77 -7.01
N LYS A 543 -14.29 -29.99 -8.00
CA LYS A 543 -15.19 -31.15 -8.07
C LYS A 543 -14.45 -32.49 -8.03
N GLN A 544 -13.28 -32.56 -8.65
CA GLN A 544 -12.43 -33.76 -8.67
C GLN A 544 -11.91 -34.17 -7.28
N LEU A 545 -11.70 -33.21 -6.38
CA LEU A 545 -11.19 -33.47 -5.03
C LEU A 545 -12.28 -33.96 -4.08
N LEU A 546 -13.56 -33.74 -4.38
CA LEU A 546 -14.68 -34.08 -3.49
C LEU A 546 -14.73 -35.59 -3.14
N LYS A 547 -14.22 -36.46 -4.03
CA LYS A 547 -14.17 -37.91 -3.83
C LYS A 547 -13.06 -38.36 -2.87
N TYR A 548 -12.00 -37.56 -2.75
CA TYR A 548 -10.78 -37.91 -2.02
C TYR A 548 -10.55 -36.94 -0.85
N CYS A 549 -11.65 -36.52 -0.24
CA CYS A 549 -11.64 -35.56 0.84
C CYS A 549 -12.64 -35.95 1.93
N ASN A 550 -12.59 -35.21 3.03
CA ASN A 550 -13.39 -35.49 4.21
C ASN A 550 -14.81 -34.89 4.16
N LEU A 551 -15.42 -34.83 2.97
CA LEU A 551 -16.80 -34.37 2.78
C LEU A 551 -17.77 -35.51 3.16
N ASP A 552 -18.68 -35.21 4.07
CA ASP A 552 -19.79 -36.09 4.42
C ASP A 552 -21.08 -35.51 3.82
N LEU A 553 -21.64 -36.23 2.85
CA LEU A 553 -22.89 -35.84 2.17
C LEU A 553 -24.11 -35.94 3.09
N ALA A 554 -24.09 -36.81 4.10
CA ALA A 554 -25.17 -36.94 5.07
C ALA A 554 -25.19 -35.75 6.06
N GLN A 555 -24.02 -35.19 6.37
CA GLN A 555 -23.88 -34.06 7.30
C GLN A 555 -23.75 -32.69 6.60
N ASP A 556 -23.81 -32.66 5.26
CA ASP A 556 -23.67 -31.45 4.42
C ASP A 556 -22.44 -30.61 4.81
N GLY A 557 -21.30 -31.26 5.02
CA GLY A 557 -20.09 -30.59 5.53
C GLY A 557 -18.86 -31.47 5.66
N PHE A 558 -17.73 -30.84 6.03
CA PHE A 558 -16.47 -31.55 6.22
C PHE A 558 -16.36 -32.09 7.66
N VAL A 559 -16.28 -33.41 7.77
CA VAL A 559 -16.20 -34.14 9.05
C VAL A 559 -14.81 -34.76 9.16
N PHE A 560 -14.20 -34.74 10.34
CA PHE A 560 -12.86 -35.34 10.50
C PHE A 560 -12.98 -36.86 10.65
N PRO A 561 -12.30 -37.66 9.81
CA PRO A 561 -12.29 -39.12 9.95
C PRO A 561 -11.52 -39.56 11.20
N GLU A 562 -11.75 -40.81 11.62
CA GLU A 562 -10.94 -41.48 12.63
C GLU A 562 -9.48 -41.62 12.19
N LYS A 563 -8.55 -41.64 13.15
CA LYS A 563 -7.11 -41.66 12.85
C LYS A 563 -6.71 -42.91 12.06
N GLU A 564 -7.36 -44.05 12.29
CA GLU A 564 -7.13 -45.31 11.60
C GLU A 564 -7.45 -45.21 10.10
N ILE A 565 -8.42 -44.37 9.71
CA ILE A 565 -8.74 -44.10 8.30
C ILE A 565 -7.67 -43.18 7.70
N LEU A 566 -7.30 -42.12 8.43
CA LEU A 566 -6.28 -41.17 7.96
C LEU A 566 -4.94 -41.87 7.74
N MET A 567 -4.49 -42.69 8.68
CA MET A 567 -3.19 -43.39 8.65
C MET A 567 -3.05 -44.42 7.53
N LYS A 568 -4.15 -44.82 6.85
CA LYS A 568 -4.09 -45.70 5.66
C LYS A 568 -3.57 -44.99 4.41
N HIS A 569 -3.64 -43.66 4.37
CA HIS A 569 -3.24 -42.90 3.19
C HIS A 569 -1.72 -42.66 3.21
N THR A 570 -1.10 -42.80 2.04
CA THR A 570 0.33 -42.53 1.87
C THR A 570 0.62 -41.03 1.98
N ILE A 571 -0.24 -40.20 1.39
CA ILE A 571 -0.08 -38.74 1.38
C ILE A 571 -1.34 -38.06 1.91
N ILE A 572 -1.19 -37.22 2.94
CA ILE A 572 -2.26 -36.34 3.42
C ILE A 572 -1.92 -34.89 3.04
N VAL A 573 -2.84 -34.21 2.36
CA VAL A 573 -2.71 -32.80 1.95
C VAL A 573 -3.68 -31.94 2.76
N THR A 574 -3.17 -30.97 3.51
CA THR A 574 -3.97 -30.13 4.42
C THR A 574 -3.36 -28.75 4.63
N THR A 575 -4.12 -27.77 5.12
CA THR A 575 -3.51 -26.49 5.53
C THR A 575 -2.69 -26.67 6.81
N MET A 576 -1.68 -25.83 7.03
CA MET A 576 -0.87 -25.84 8.27
C MET A 576 -1.74 -25.78 9.53
N ILE A 577 -2.73 -24.88 9.56
CA ILE A 577 -3.69 -24.77 10.67
C ILE A 577 -4.48 -26.07 10.87
N THR A 578 -4.98 -26.67 9.78
CA THR A 578 -5.80 -27.88 9.86
C THR A 578 -4.96 -29.11 10.23
N ALA A 579 -3.66 -29.13 9.93
CA ALA A 579 -2.74 -30.18 10.37
C ALA A 579 -2.73 -30.34 11.90
N GLY A 580 -3.02 -29.28 12.66
CA GLY A 580 -3.19 -29.35 14.11
C GLY A 580 -4.28 -30.33 14.56
N ARG A 581 -5.24 -30.67 13.70
CA ARG A 581 -6.25 -31.72 13.97
C ARG A 581 -5.67 -33.12 13.96
N LEU A 582 -4.60 -33.38 13.22
CA LEU A 582 -3.90 -34.68 13.20
C LEU A 582 -3.29 -34.97 14.59
N VAL A 583 -2.68 -33.94 15.20
CA VAL A 583 -2.16 -34.03 16.57
C VAL A 583 -3.29 -34.25 17.58
N SER A 584 -4.36 -33.47 17.49
CA SER A 584 -5.54 -33.63 18.36
C SER A 584 -6.26 -34.96 18.17
N GLY A 585 -6.23 -35.52 16.95
CA GLY A 585 -6.79 -36.82 16.61
C GLY A 585 -5.92 -38.00 17.07
N GLY A 586 -4.77 -37.73 17.71
CA GLY A 586 -3.92 -38.76 18.29
C GLY A 586 -3.12 -39.56 17.25
N ILE A 587 -2.80 -38.96 16.10
CA ILE A 587 -1.83 -39.54 15.18
C ILE A 587 -0.45 -39.55 15.88
N PRO A 588 0.25 -40.69 15.91
CA PRO A 588 1.49 -40.79 16.66
C PRO A 588 2.63 -40.00 16.01
N VAL A 589 3.50 -39.43 16.85
CA VAL A 589 4.73 -38.75 16.40
C VAL A 589 5.58 -39.72 15.58
N GLY A 590 6.05 -39.28 14.43
CA GLY A 590 6.86 -40.10 13.53
C GLY A 590 6.07 -41.01 12.60
N HIS A 591 4.73 -41.01 12.65
CA HIS A 591 3.92 -41.62 11.60
C HIS A 591 4.28 -41.02 10.23
N PHE A 592 4.33 -39.68 10.16
CA PHE A 592 4.82 -39.00 8.97
C PHE A 592 6.35 -39.01 8.95
N THR A 593 6.90 -39.75 7.98
CA THR A 593 8.35 -39.81 7.72
C THR A 593 8.85 -38.52 7.09
N HIS A 594 8.00 -37.85 6.31
CA HIS A 594 8.29 -36.60 5.62
C HIS A 594 7.16 -35.59 5.83
N VAL A 595 7.52 -34.34 6.11
CA VAL A 595 6.61 -33.20 6.11
C VAL A 595 7.08 -32.22 5.03
N PHE A 596 6.21 -31.92 4.07
CA PHE A 596 6.42 -30.92 3.04
C PHE A 596 5.59 -29.68 3.34
N VAL A 597 6.19 -28.51 3.23
CA VAL A 597 5.51 -27.23 3.43
C VAL A 597 5.73 -26.36 2.19
N ASP A 598 4.69 -26.21 1.37
CA ASP A 598 4.70 -25.26 0.25
C ASP A 598 4.31 -23.85 0.73
N GLU A 599 4.84 -22.84 0.07
CA GLU A 599 4.66 -21.42 0.41
C GLU A 599 5.01 -21.09 1.88
N GLY A 600 6.00 -21.78 2.45
CA GLY A 600 6.44 -21.61 3.84
C GLY A 600 6.95 -20.21 4.18
N GLY A 601 7.28 -19.40 3.17
CA GLY A 601 7.61 -17.98 3.31
C GLY A 601 6.44 -17.09 3.74
N GLN A 602 5.19 -17.53 3.53
CA GLN A 602 3.97 -16.73 3.78
C GLN A 602 3.39 -16.92 5.18
N ALA A 603 3.84 -17.93 5.93
CA ALA A 603 3.32 -18.26 7.26
C ALA A 603 4.25 -17.74 8.35
N VAL A 604 3.68 -17.26 9.46
CA VAL A 604 4.48 -16.98 10.66
C VAL A 604 5.08 -18.29 11.15
N GLU A 605 6.28 -18.24 11.75
CA GLU A 605 6.95 -19.45 12.20
C GLU A 605 6.09 -20.36 13.12
N PRO A 606 5.35 -19.83 14.10
CA PRO A 606 4.43 -20.65 14.91
C PRO A 606 3.35 -21.38 14.09
N GLU A 607 2.90 -20.80 12.97
CA GLU A 607 1.92 -21.43 12.09
C GLU A 607 2.53 -22.58 11.30
N CYS A 608 3.74 -22.39 10.76
CA CYS A 608 4.48 -23.46 10.08
C CYS A 608 4.71 -24.67 11.00
N ILE A 609 4.93 -24.41 12.29
CA ILE A 609 5.25 -25.44 13.29
C ILE A 609 4.03 -26.28 13.65
N ILE A 610 2.80 -25.81 13.44
CA ILE A 610 1.60 -26.63 13.64
C ILE A 610 1.65 -27.91 12.79
N ALA A 611 2.24 -27.84 11.59
CA ALA A 611 2.38 -28.98 10.69
C ALA A 611 3.55 -29.91 11.06
N ILE A 612 4.41 -29.52 12.00
CA ILE A 612 5.66 -30.21 12.34
C ILE A 612 5.58 -30.79 13.75
N ALA A 613 5.24 -29.96 14.73
CA ALA A 613 5.29 -30.28 16.13
C ALA A 613 4.22 -31.29 16.54
N GLY A 614 4.67 -32.43 17.07
CA GLY A 614 3.81 -33.56 17.41
C GLY A 614 3.45 -34.46 16.23
N LEU A 615 4.02 -34.26 15.04
CA LEU A 615 3.79 -35.08 13.84
C LEU A 615 5.10 -35.65 13.28
N LEU A 616 6.14 -34.84 13.18
CA LEU A 616 7.46 -35.24 12.67
C LEU A 616 8.35 -35.75 13.80
N HIS A 617 9.09 -36.85 13.57
CA HIS A 617 10.11 -37.30 14.49
C HIS A 617 11.37 -36.41 14.37
N PRO A 618 11.95 -35.92 15.49
CA PRO A 618 13.07 -34.96 15.46
C PRO A 618 14.31 -35.46 14.70
N GLU A 619 14.70 -36.72 14.92
CA GLU A 619 15.93 -37.26 14.30
C GLU A 619 15.69 -37.98 12.94
N LYS A 620 14.62 -38.79 12.86
CA LYS A 620 14.35 -39.67 11.72
C LYS A 620 13.55 -39.02 10.60
N GLY A 621 12.81 -37.96 10.92
CA GLY A 621 11.92 -37.27 10.01
C GLY A 621 12.65 -36.30 9.08
N GLN A 622 12.14 -36.13 7.87
CA GLN A 622 12.60 -35.11 6.93
C GLN A 622 11.59 -33.97 6.85
N LEU A 623 12.03 -32.74 7.11
CA LEU A 623 11.26 -31.53 6.80
C LEU A 623 11.73 -30.95 5.46
N VAL A 624 10.78 -30.62 4.58
CA VAL A 624 11.04 -29.90 3.33
C VAL A 624 10.23 -28.61 3.33
N LEU A 625 10.89 -27.45 3.27
CA LEU A 625 10.24 -26.15 3.21
C LEU A 625 10.47 -25.52 1.84
N ALA A 626 9.41 -25.22 1.11
CA ALA A 626 9.48 -24.51 -0.16
C ALA A 626 8.88 -23.12 -0.04
N GLY A 627 9.49 -22.17 -0.74
CA GLY A 627 9.00 -20.81 -0.75
C GLY A 627 9.97 -19.84 -1.39
N ASP A 628 9.67 -18.56 -1.23
CA ASP A 628 10.51 -17.48 -1.73
C ASP A 628 10.61 -16.38 -0.66
N PRO A 629 11.78 -16.19 -0.01
CA PRO A 629 11.95 -15.15 1.00
C PRO A 629 11.89 -13.74 0.42
N LYS A 630 11.97 -13.58 -0.91
CA LYS A 630 11.84 -12.30 -1.63
C LYS A 630 10.40 -11.99 -2.06
N GLN A 631 9.44 -12.89 -1.81
CA GLN A 631 8.00 -12.65 -1.98
C GLN A 631 7.34 -12.28 -0.66
N LEU A 632 6.04 -11.99 -0.72
CA LEU A 632 5.21 -11.61 0.42
C LEU A 632 5.38 -12.58 1.59
N GLY A 633 5.76 -12.01 2.73
CA GLY A 633 5.84 -12.70 4.00
C GLY A 633 4.50 -12.72 4.76
N PRO A 634 4.52 -13.16 6.02
CA PRO A 634 3.32 -13.26 6.84
C PRO A 634 2.67 -11.90 7.11
N ILE A 635 1.35 -11.88 7.15
CA ILE A 635 0.58 -10.69 7.50
C ILE A 635 0.45 -10.64 9.03
N VAL A 636 1.21 -9.73 9.65
CA VAL A 636 1.20 -9.47 11.09
C VAL A 636 0.60 -8.09 11.35
N ARG A 637 -0.41 -8.00 12.23
CA ARG A 637 -1.14 -6.76 12.53
C ARG A 637 -0.40 -5.93 13.57
N SER A 638 0.13 -6.56 14.60
CA SER A 638 0.83 -5.91 15.69
C SER A 638 2.19 -5.38 15.23
N ARG A 639 2.34 -4.06 15.24
CA ARG A 639 3.63 -3.42 14.92
C ARG A 639 4.73 -3.87 15.88
N LEU A 640 4.39 -4.06 17.16
CA LEU A 640 5.34 -4.56 18.15
C LEU A 640 5.75 -5.99 17.83
N ALA A 641 4.81 -6.87 17.49
CA ALA A 641 5.17 -8.24 17.12
C ALA A 641 6.00 -8.27 15.83
N LEU A 642 5.65 -7.46 14.83
CA LEU A 642 6.37 -7.33 13.57
C LEU A 642 7.82 -6.85 13.79
N GLN A 643 8.03 -5.78 14.56
CA GLN A 643 9.35 -5.22 14.86
C GLN A 643 10.25 -6.21 15.62
N ASN A 644 9.67 -7.12 16.39
CA ASN A 644 10.40 -8.08 17.22
C ASN A 644 10.54 -9.47 16.58
N GLY A 645 10.15 -9.62 15.30
CA GLY A 645 10.48 -10.76 14.46
C GLY A 645 9.32 -11.70 14.09
N LEU A 646 8.07 -11.43 14.50
CA LEU A 646 6.95 -12.31 14.16
C LEU A 646 6.66 -12.34 12.65
N GLY A 647 7.01 -11.28 11.92
CA GLY A 647 6.88 -11.22 10.46
C GLY A 647 7.99 -11.96 9.70
N LEU A 648 8.92 -12.62 10.40
CA LEU A 648 9.94 -13.47 9.80
C LEU A 648 9.42 -14.91 9.77
N SER A 649 9.23 -15.47 8.58
CA SER A 649 8.84 -16.88 8.43
C SER A 649 9.98 -17.81 8.86
N LEU A 650 9.65 -19.08 9.18
CA LEU A 650 10.67 -20.10 9.50
C LEU A 650 11.71 -20.23 8.37
N LEU A 651 11.23 -20.28 7.12
CA LEU A 651 12.08 -20.36 5.93
C LEU A 651 13.03 -19.15 5.84
N GLU A 652 12.49 -17.94 6.00
CA GLU A 652 13.30 -16.73 5.91
C GLU A 652 14.28 -16.59 7.08
N ARG A 653 13.89 -17.03 8.29
CA ARG A 653 14.77 -17.06 9.47
C ARG A 653 15.96 -17.99 9.25
N LEU A 654 15.72 -19.21 8.76
CA LEU A 654 16.78 -20.18 8.48
C LEU A 654 17.77 -19.61 7.45
N MET A 655 17.27 -19.09 6.32
CA MET A 655 18.12 -18.52 5.27
C MET A 655 18.92 -17.30 5.70
N ARG A 656 18.40 -16.48 6.63
CA ARG A 656 19.08 -15.25 7.09
C ARG A 656 20.06 -15.49 8.23
N HIS A 657 19.76 -16.40 9.15
CA HIS A 657 20.43 -16.46 10.44
C HIS A 657 21.13 -17.78 10.74
N ASN A 658 21.03 -18.78 9.86
CA ASN A 658 21.70 -20.05 10.04
C ASN A 658 22.67 -20.29 8.88
N ASP A 659 23.93 -20.54 9.23
CA ASP A 659 25.06 -20.63 8.30
C ASP A 659 24.88 -21.76 7.26
N LEU A 660 24.16 -22.84 7.61
CA LEU A 660 23.87 -23.95 6.68
C LEU A 660 23.03 -23.52 5.48
N TYR A 661 22.28 -22.43 5.61
CA TYR A 661 21.34 -21.95 4.60
C TYR A 661 21.81 -20.65 3.93
N GLN A 662 23.00 -20.17 4.26
CA GLN A 662 23.61 -19.02 3.61
C GLN A 662 24.45 -19.46 2.41
N THR A 663 24.73 -18.52 1.52
CA THR A 663 25.66 -18.77 0.41
C THR A 663 27.09 -18.80 0.94
N ASN A 664 27.91 -19.71 0.42
CA ASN A 664 29.34 -19.70 0.69
C ASN A 664 29.95 -18.36 0.19
N ALA A 665 30.79 -17.74 1.01
CA ALA A 665 31.42 -16.46 0.71
C ALA A 665 32.29 -16.49 -0.55
N ASP A 666 32.93 -17.63 -0.84
CA ASP A 666 33.87 -17.78 -1.95
C ASP A 666 33.16 -18.09 -3.28
N SER A 667 32.13 -18.95 -3.24
CA SER A 667 31.42 -19.39 -4.45
C SER A 667 30.14 -18.62 -4.76
N GLY A 668 29.57 -17.91 -3.77
CA GLY A 668 28.27 -17.25 -3.90
C GLY A 668 27.10 -18.22 -4.14
N GLN A 669 27.31 -19.52 -3.88
CA GLN A 669 26.34 -20.59 -4.07
C GLN A 669 25.93 -21.19 -2.73
N TYR A 670 24.73 -21.76 -2.69
CA TYR A 670 24.24 -22.48 -1.51
C TYR A 670 24.77 -23.91 -1.48
N ASP A 671 24.88 -24.48 -0.28
CA ASP A 671 25.03 -25.93 -0.12
C ASP A 671 23.73 -26.62 -0.54
N THR A 672 23.80 -27.38 -1.65
CA THR A 672 22.64 -28.05 -2.25
C THR A 672 22.00 -29.09 -1.36
N ARG A 673 22.69 -29.58 -0.33
CA ARG A 673 22.10 -30.51 0.65
C ARG A 673 21.03 -29.81 1.49
N PHE A 674 21.18 -28.51 1.75
CA PHE A 674 20.30 -27.73 2.60
C PHE A 674 19.42 -26.74 1.83
N VAL A 675 19.90 -26.14 0.75
CA VAL A 675 19.13 -25.19 -0.07
C VAL A 675 19.29 -25.51 -1.55
N THR A 676 18.17 -25.73 -2.22
CA THR A 676 18.13 -25.77 -3.68
C THR A 676 17.42 -24.53 -4.21
N LYS A 677 18.18 -23.63 -4.87
CA LYS A 677 17.62 -22.46 -5.56
C LYS A 677 17.21 -22.81 -6.98
N LEU A 678 15.94 -22.66 -7.32
CA LEU A 678 15.44 -22.88 -8.69
C LEU A 678 15.68 -21.65 -9.56
N LEU A 679 16.23 -21.82 -10.76
CA LEU A 679 16.65 -20.70 -11.62
C LEU A 679 15.81 -20.52 -12.88
N ARG A 680 15.27 -21.60 -13.45
CA ARG A 680 14.55 -21.57 -14.72
C ARG A 680 13.10 -21.13 -14.52
N ASN A 681 12.72 -19.98 -15.05
CA ASN A 681 11.37 -19.45 -15.05
C ASN A 681 10.59 -19.92 -16.28
N TYR A 682 9.51 -20.66 -16.07
CA TYR A 682 8.64 -21.22 -17.11
C TYR A 682 7.34 -20.41 -17.29
N ARG A 683 7.26 -19.22 -16.70
CA ARG A 683 6.01 -18.44 -16.63
C ARG A 683 6.01 -17.23 -17.55
N SER A 684 7.02 -16.39 -17.43
CA SER A 684 6.94 -14.98 -17.81
C SER A 684 7.80 -14.68 -19.04
N HIS A 685 7.31 -13.77 -19.88
CA HIS A 685 8.09 -13.16 -20.96
C HIS A 685 9.39 -12.52 -20.42
N ALA A 686 10.45 -12.51 -21.23
CA ALA A 686 11.77 -12.00 -20.82
C ALA A 686 11.73 -10.55 -20.30
N ALA A 687 10.96 -9.68 -20.96
CA ALA A 687 10.76 -8.29 -20.54
C ALA A 687 10.08 -8.17 -19.16
N ILE A 688 9.16 -9.07 -18.82
CA ILE A 688 8.47 -9.09 -17.52
C ILE A 688 9.42 -9.64 -16.46
N LEU A 689 10.20 -10.67 -16.78
CA LEU A 689 11.12 -11.30 -15.83
C LEU A 689 12.33 -10.41 -15.50
N LYS A 690 12.77 -9.56 -16.44
CA LYS A 690 13.96 -8.71 -16.31
C LYS A 690 13.95 -7.91 -15.01
N ILE A 691 12.89 -7.14 -14.75
CA ILE A 691 12.79 -6.24 -13.58
C ILE A 691 12.93 -7.01 -12.25
N PRO A 692 12.09 -8.01 -11.94
CA PRO A 692 12.23 -8.74 -10.69
C PRO A 692 13.55 -9.51 -10.60
N ASN A 693 14.10 -10.00 -11.72
CA ASN A 693 15.38 -10.71 -11.75
C ASN A 693 16.55 -9.80 -11.34
N GLU A 694 16.60 -8.58 -11.88
CA GLU A 694 17.61 -7.57 -11.53
C GLU A 694 17.47 -7.11 -10.08
N LEU A 695 16.24 -6.80 -9.64
CA LEU A 695 15.99 -6.22 -8.32
C LEU A 695 16.13 -7.22 -7.16
N PHE A 696 15.72 -8.48 -7.36
CA PHE A 696 15.55 -9.43 -6.24
C PHE A 696 16.37 -10.70 -6.34
N TYR A 697 16.84 -11.06 -7.54
CA TYR A 697 17.42 -12.38 -7.79
C TYR A 697 18.81 -12.35 -8.44
N GLU A 698 19.50 -11.20 -8.38
CA GLU A 698 20.90 -11.04 -8.83
C GLU A 698 21.13 -11.44 -10.29
N ASN A 699 20.12 -11.25 -11.16
CA ASN A 699 20.17 -11.69 -12.56
C ASN A 699 20.37 -13.20 -12.77
N LYS A 700 20.12 -14.03 -11.75
CA LYS A 700 20.32 -15.48 -11.83
C LYS A 700 19.15 -16.23 -12.50
N LEU A 701 17.98 -15.62 -12.69
CA LEU A 701 16.83 -16.28 -13.32
C LEU A 701 16.97 -16.38 -14.84
N GLN A 702 16.54 -17.52 -15.39
CA GLN A 702 16.63 -17.83 -16.82
C GLN A 702 15.23 -18.01 -17.41
N VAL A 703 14.98 -17.46 -18.60
CA VAL A 703 13.67 -17.59 -19.27
C VAL A 703 13.58 -18.93 -19.99
N PHE A 704 12.62 -19.75 -19.60
CA PHE A 704 12.27 -21.05 -20.19
C PHE A 704 10.76 -21.16 -20.48
N ALA A 705 10.02 -20.06 -20.36
CA ALA A 705 8.60 -20.01 -20.71
C ALA A 705 8.42 -20.31 -22.21
N ASP A 706 7.39 -21.12 -22.52
CA ASP A 706 7.02 -21.46 -23.90
C ASP A 706 6.82 -20.19 -24.75
N GLN A 707 7.39 -20.20 -25.96
CA GLN A 707 7.42 -19.03 -26.82
C GLN A 707 6.01 -18.64 -27.28
N GLY A 708 5.17 -19.61 -27.66
CA GLY A 708 3.81 -19.36 -28.12
C GLY A 708 2.95 -18.74 -27.03
N ASP A 709 3.08 -19.22 -25.79
CA ASP A 709 2.34 -18.68 -24.63
C ASP A 709 2.81 -17.29 -24.18
N ARG A 710 4.11 -16.98 -24.24
CA ARG A 710 4.63 -15.69 -23.76
C ARG A 710 4.46 -14.56 -24.78
N GLU A 711 4.48 -14.86 -26.08
CA GLU A 711 4.38 -13.86 -27.16
C GLU A 711 2.93 -13.69 -27.67
N THR A 712 1.97 -14.49 -27.16
CA THR A 712 0.57 -14.51 -27.63
C THR A 712 -0.09 -13.13 -27.74
N TYR A 713 0.27 -12.19 -26.85
CA TYR A 713 -0.45 -10.92 -26.69
C TYR A 713 0.40 -9.68 -26.95
N CYS A 714 1.57 -9.82 -27.59
CA CYS A 714 2.40 -8.65 -27.93
C CYS A 714 1.66 -7.63 -28.82
N ASN A 715 0.65 -8.06 -29.58
CA ASN A 715 -0.14 -7.24 -30.51
C ASN A 715 -1.67 -7.31 -30.25
N TRP A 716 -2.13 -7.52 -29.00
CA TRP A 716 -3.55 -7.77 -28.70
C TRP A 716 -4.34 -6.54 -28.27
N GLU A 717 -5.60 -6.41 -28.74
CA GLU A 717 -6.43 -5.20 -28.59
C GLU A 717 -7.55 -5.29 -27.53
N HIS A 718 -7.70 -6.41 -26.81
CA HIS A 718 -8.84 -6.61 -25.87
C HIS A 718 -8.39 -6.76 -24.39
N LEU A 719 -9.30 -6.48 -23.44
CA LEU A 719 -9.02 -6.43 -22.00
C LEU A 719 -9.59 -7.61 -21.17
N PRO A 720 -8.94 -7.99 -20.04
CA PRO A 720 -9.31 -9.15 -19.20
C PRO A 720 -10.45 -8.92 -18.18
N LYS A 721 -11.04 -10.01 -17.64
CA LYS A 721 -12.31 -10.05 -16.85
C LYS A 721 -12.22 -10.23 -15.31
N LYS A 722 -11.04 -10.36 -14.67
CA LYS A 722 -10.92 -10.67 -13.21
C LYS A 722 -10.11 -9.64 -12.43
N VAL A 723 -10.62 -9.17 -11.29
CA VAL A 723 -10.03 -8.12 -10.41
C VAL A 723 -9.90 -8.65 -8.97
N GLY A 724 -8.81 -8.30 -8.26
CA GLY A 724 -8.57 -8.65 -6.84
C GLY A 724 -7.25 -8.06 -6.30
N CYS A 725 -6.96 -8.22 -5.01
CA CYS A 725 -5.76 -7.66 -4.36
C CYS A 725 -4.49 -8.49 -4.62
N VAL A 726 -3.28 -7.92 -4.45
CA VAL A 726 -2.00 -8.61 -4.72
C VAL A 726 -1.86 -9.91 -3.91
N GLU A 727 -2.30 -9.89 -2.65
CA GLU A 727 -2.30 -11.03 -1.74
C GLU A 727 -3.14 -12.21 -2.29
N GLU A 728 -4.27 -11.92 -2.95
CA GLU A 728 -5.14 -12.96 -3.52
C GLU A 728 -4.54 -13.63 -4.77
N PHE A 729 -3.63 -12.93 -5.47
CA PHE A 729 -2.96 -13.44 -6.66
C PHE A 729 -1.64 -14.14 -6.35
N GLN A 730 -1.18 -14.15 -5.10
CA GLN A 730 0.03 -14.89 -4.72
C GLN A 730 -0.17 -16.40 -4.98
N GLY A 731 0.88 -17.06 -5.48
CA GLY A 731 0.81 -18.45 -5.98
C GLY A 731 0.03 -18.63 -7.29
N GLN A 732 -0.83 -17.70 -7.69
CA GLN A 732 -1.58 -17.75 -8.96
C GLN A 732 -0.81 -17.10 -10.12
N GLU A 733 -1.27 -17.39 -11.34
CA GLU A 733 -0.76 -16.80 -12.58
C GLU A 733 -1.89 -16.55 -13.58
N ARG A 734 -1.71 -15.55 -14.45
CA ARG A 734 -2.63 -15.21 -15.55
C ARG A 734 -1.86 -14.83 -16.80
N LYS A 735 -2.48 -15.04 -17.96
CA LYS A 735 -1.98 -14.58 -19.26
C LYS A 735 -1.74 -13.06 -19.25
N ILE A 736 -2.69 -12.31 -18.69
CA ILE A 736 -2.62 -10.84 -18.55
C ILE A 736 -2.88 -10.42 -17.12
N ILE A 737 -2.11 -9.44 -16.64
CA ILE A 737 -2.31 -8.78 -15.35
C ILE A 737 -2.36 -7.27 -15.56
N MET A 738 -3.35 -6.64 -14.94
CA MET A 738 -3.43 -5.19 -14.83
C MET A 738 -3.22 -4.79 -13.37
N ILE A 739 -2.26 -3.92 -13.09
CA ILE A 739 -1.99 -3.36 -11.78
C ILE A 739 -2.53 -1.93 -11.77
N SER A 740 -3.52 -1.65 -10.92
CA SER A 740 -3.93 -0.28 -10.60
C SER A 740 -3.22 0.17 -9.33
N THR A 741 -2.45 1.25 -9.43
CA THR A 741 -1.71 1.80 -8.30
C THR A 741 -2.59 2.67 -7.41
N VAL A 742 -3.78 3.09 -7.86
CA VAL A 742 -4.83 3.86 -7.14
C VAL A 742 -4.41 5.24 -6.60
N ARG A 743 -3.18 5.40 -6.12
CA ARG A 743 -2.65 6.56 -5.41
C ARG A 743 -2.34 7.69 -6.38
N SER A 744 -3.02 8.81 -6.18
CA SER A 744 -2.90 10.03 -6.98
C SER A 744 -2.53 11.28 -6.15
N SER A 745 -2.40 11.17 -4.82
CA SER A 745 -2.00 12.28 -3.94
C SER A 745 -0.92 11.90 -2.93
N ILE A 746 0.03 12.81 -2.70
CA ILE A 746 1.17 12.62 -1.79
C ILE A 746 0.77 12.54 -0.30
N ASN A 747 -0.41 13.07 0.05
CA ASN A 747 -0.90 13.10 1.42
C ASN A 747 -1.12 11.69 1.99
N TYR A 748 -1.37 10.70 1.12
CA TYR A 748 -1.58 9.31 1.50
C TYR A 748 -0.28 8.49 1.61
N VAL A 749 0.84 8.98 1.06
CA VAL A 749 2.14 8.25 1.07
C VAL A 749 2.70 8.12 2.49
N LYS A 750 2.53 9.16 3.33
CA LYS A 750 2.95 9.10 4.74
C LYS A 750 2.12 8.07 5.51
N MET A 751 0.83 8.00 5.22
CA MET A 751 -0.11 7.03 5.80
C MET A 751 0.24 5.60 5.36
N ASP A 752 0.54 5.37 4.09
CA ASP A 752 0.98 4.06 3.57
C ASP A 752 2.26 3.57 4.27
N LYS A 753 3.23 4.47 4.52
CA LYS A 753 4.44 4.16 5.30
C LYS A 753 4.16 3.90 6.78
N ASP A 754 3.35 4.75 7.40
CA ASP A 754 3.08 4.65 8.83
C ASP A 754 2.24 3.41 9.16
N PHE A 755 1.30 3.02 8.28
CA PHE A 755 0.38 1.89 8.49
C PHE A 755 0.71 0.63 7.69
N ASN A 756 1.79 0.65 6.90
CA ASN A 756 2.19 -0.45 6.00
C ASN A 756 1.07 -0.86 5.01
N ILE A 757 0.26 0.11 4.59
CA ILE A 757 -0.90 -0.05 3.70
C ILE A 757 -0.45 0.19 2.25
N GLY A 758 -0.89 -0.67 1.32
CA GLY A 758 -0.64 -0.49 -0.11
C GLY A 758 0.60 -1.19 -0.68
N PHE A 759 0.77 -1.09 -2.00
CA PHE A 759 1.85 -1.72 -2.78
C PHE A 759 3.04 -0.78 -3.05
N LEU A 760 2.92 0.51 -2.71
CA LEU A 760 3.92 1.52 -3.09
C LEU A 760 5.25 1.39 -2.34
N SER A 761 5.23 0.97 -1.08
CA SER A 761 6.42 0.99 -0.21
C SER A 761 6.88 -0.41 0.24
N ASN A 762 6.30 -1.47 -0.32
CA ASN A 762 6.62 -2.85 0.04
C ASN A 762 7.19 -3.59 -1.18
N GLU A 763 8.50 -3.78 -1.18
CA GLU A 763 9.25 -4.41 -2.27
C GLU A 763 8.78 -5.86 -2.56
N LYS A 764 8.35 -6.60 -1.53
CA LYS A 764 7.83 -7.96 -1.66
C LYS A 764 6.45 -7.98 -2.34
N ARG A 765 5.57 -7.01 -2.02
CA ARG A 765 4.28 -6.82 -2.73
C ARG A 765 4.50 -6.45 -4.19
N PHE A 766 5.45 -5.54 -4.45
CA PHE A 766 5.85 -5.18 -5.82
C PHE A 766 6.27 -6.44 -6.61
N ASN A 767 7.21 -7.21 -6.05
CA ASN A 767 7.71 -8.43 -6.68
C ASN A 767 6.58 -9.43 -6.99
N VAL A 768 5.68 -9.68 -6.03
CA VAL A 768 4.52 -10.55 -6.26
C VAL A 768 3.66 -10.01 -7.41
N ALA A 769 3.30 -8.73 -7.38
CA ALA A 769 2.39 -8.12 -8.34
C ALA A 769 2.90 -8.21 -9.79
N VAL A 770 4.17 -7.86 -10.03
CA VAL A 770 4.74 -7.85 -11.38
C VAL A 770 5.03 -9.25 -11.92
N THR A 771 5.17 -10.26 -11.05
CA THR A 771 5.49 -11.65 -11.43
C THR A 771 4.28 -12.57 -11.62
N ARG A 772 3.06 -12.01 -11.64
CA ARG A 772 1.82 -12.77 -11.88
C ARG A 772 1.51 -12.95 -13.38
N ALA A 773 2.05 -12.09 -14.23
CA ALA A 773 1.79 -12.08 -15.66
C ALA A 773 2.65 -13.11 -16.42
N ARG A 774 2.03 -13.81 -17.38
CA ARG A 774 2.73 -14.67 -18.33
C ARG A 774 3.18 -13.88 -19.57
N SER A 775 2.24 -13.15 -20.19
CA SER A 775 2.42 -12.57 -21.52
C SER A 775 2.37 -11.04 -21.51
N LEU A 776 1.41 -10.44 -20.79
CA LEU A 776 1.23 -8.98 -20.74
C LEU A 776 1.02 -8.47 -19.31
N LEU A 777 1.77 -7.43 -18.95
CA LEU A 777 1.64 -6.68 -17.70
C LEU A 777 1.33 -5.21 -18.01
N ILE A 778 0.18 -4.72 -17.54
CA ILE A 778 -0.24 -3.31 -17.68
C ILE A 778 -0.22 -2.67 -16.30
N ILE A 779 0.46 -1.53 -16.14
CA ILE A 779 0.48 -0.79 -14.88
C ILE A 779 -0.16 0.58 -15.10
N VAL A 780 -1.22 0.86 -14.36
CA VAL A 780 -1.95 2.14 -14.39
C VAL A 780 -1.67 2.89 -13.10
N GLY A 781 -0.96 4.01 -13.18
CA GLY A 781 -0.57 4.75 -11.98
C GLY A 781 0.01 6.14 -12.19
N ASN A 782 0.17 6.88 -11.09
CA ASN A 782 0.77 8.22 -11.11
C ASN A 782 2.31 8.13 -10.94
N PRO A 783 3.11 8.40 -12.00
CA PRO A 783 4.56 8.23 -11.98
C PRO A 783 5.26 9.16 -10.98
N VAL A 784 4.69 10.34 -10.69
CA VAL A 784 5.27 11.30 -9.72
C VAL A 784 5.24 10.74 -8.29
N ILE A 785 4.22 9.93 -7.98
CA ILE A 785 4.07 9.29 -6.68
C ILE A 785 4.88 8.00 -6.62
N LEU A 786 4.86 7.22 -7.70
CA LEU A 786 5.62 5.97 -7.82
C LEU A 786 7.13 6.22 -7.67
N ASN A 787 7.68 7.27 -8.29
CA ASN A 787 9.09 7.67 -8.15
C ASN A 787 9.52 8.06 -6.73
N LYS A 788 8.62 8.09 -5.74
CA LYS A 788 9.00 8.31 -4.33
C LYS A 788 9.53 7.03 -3.67
N ASP A 789 9.27 5.88 -4.27
CA ASP A 789 9.77 4.58 -3.83
C ASP A 789 10.88 4.11 -4.78
N SER A 790 11.99 3.65 -4.22
CA SER A 790 13.18 3.26 -4.99
C SER A 790 12.91 2.07 -5.92
N THR A 791 12.04 1.14 -5.53
CA THR A 791 11.69 -0.04 -6.32
C THR A 791 10.93 0.38 -7.57
N TRP A 792 9.95 1.26 -7.39
CA TRP A 792 9.13 1.82 -8.45
C TRP A 792 9.90 2.77 -9.36
N GLU A 793 10.79 3.59 -8.79
CA GLU A 793 11.68 4.46 -9.55
C GLU A 793 12.57 3.65 -10.50
N ASN A 794 13.21 2.59 -10.00
CA ASN A 794 14.04 1.70 -10.83
C ASN A 794 13.23 1.05 -11.95
N ALA A 795 12.03 0.53 -11.63
CA ALA A 795 11.15 -0.09 -12.62
C ALA A 795 10.71 0.90 -13.72
N LEU A 796 10.39 2.15 -13.35
CA LEU A 796 10.01 3.21 -14.30
C LEU A 796 11.19 3.69 -15.14
N GLN A 797 12.38 3.84 -14.54
CA GLN A 797 13.57 4.29 -15.26
C GLN A 797 13.98 3.34 -16.39
N GLN A 798 13.72 2.03 -16.25
CA GLN A 798 14.13 1.00 -17.20
C GLN A 798 13.13 0.75 -18.34
N HIS A 799 11.84 1.10 -18.17
CA HIS A 799 10.76 0.66 -19.07
C HIS A 799 9.80 1.77 -19.54
N VAL A 800 10.01 3.01 -19.11
CA VAL A 800 9.37 4.17 -19.71
C VAL A 800 10.19 4.60 -20.91
N ASP A 801 9.56 4.60 -22.09
CA ASP A 801 10.14 5.03 -23.36
C ASP A 801 10.92 6.35 -23.18
N PRO A 802 12.19 6.47 -23.61
CA PRO A 802 12.93 7.72 -23.51
C PRO A 802 12.21 8.92 -24.13
N ASP A 803 11.31 8.72 -25.09
CA ASP A 803 10.49 9.80 -25.65
C ASP A 803 9.50 10.39 -24.62
N TRP A 804 9.01 9.58 -23.66
CA TRP A 804 8.24 10.09 -22.52
C TRP A 804 9.11 10.87 -21.51
N LYS A 805 10.42 10.58 -21.44
CA LYS A 805 11.38 11.36 -20.62
C LYS A 805 11.71 12.71 -21.25
N ASN A 806 11.52 12.88 -22.56
CA ASN A 806 11.84 14.08 -23.32
C ASN A 806 10.66 15.07 -23.46
N GLU A 807 9.43 14.69 -23.07
CA GLU A 807 8.24 15.56 -23.16
C GLU A 807 7.87 16.33 -21.86
N HIS A 808 8.74 16.45 -20.85
CA HIS A 808 8.36 16.98 -19.52
C HIS A 808 9.14 18.17 -18.95
#